data_AF-M2R2B3-F1
#
_entry.id   AF-M2R2B3-F1
#
_cell.length_a   1.000
_cell.length_b   1.000
_cell.length_c   1.000
_cell.angle_alpha   90.00
_cell.angle_beta   90.00
_cell.angle_gamma   90.00
#
_symmetry.space_group_name_H-M   'P 1'
#
loop_
_entity.id
_entity.type
_entity.pdbx_description
1 polymer ?
#
loop_
_entity_poly.entity_id
_entity_poly.type
_entity_poly.pdbx_seq_one_letter_code
_entity_poly.pdbx_strand_id
1 'polypeptide(L)'
;MTAPPAELFLFAATHHMHFAYPSPASTVDSDTTLHCSPMSPRSEIKSLRSRKTSSVSPTESSSKDGDYCWIVANEPAKFKAKDTMHKVRQKAMVSYLETGKSRGAAKSRAGSEASDESHSGEETQSRPIAQPKKKSSGGKKPASPGTSSKSKSKVGGHSSPDTRIAKVGPQQSTVPRTPIVVPINPQINYAFDKHNIPPLRWIGVSMDPFGTMFQSSNPHISVEKLKHHCRTYFGTQSLGRVWIPKCLDHPHTFLSTLFMASAHDDVIQQREVESLETAALRQDVVELVVEKIQKSKTRIDDANIIAVSQLILGEVISRTEMSLAYHQDGMEKMIRERGGLNELGVNGYLASAVSWAHLATAVLRETTPSAMYVEYCVSNSTKKYPPNVAAPESPLYCPRGKYVTVEDSRSVAYQPNILKLLNDMRTLIEEFLEESKDAQWNSNKLTSMTYRITQYPALEQMSRDNVRTQEDWKYEAIRITAVVQAYAINNRTQLSEAITHACPTRKISAVYTSSLASQSSESLPSPFDVSYSTPDTDYSTSPSFGGSFSFGSSAQQPSFPFVHRSSDASTASHHPSLSSQSSVSAETLRHQRRFTTLSEVREALEKSNLSDCWGDMAGVLLWIGLVMGAASYHEKDKVLRRYFSALTIRACIMLCFEHPEAMHATMLKMTDVVDALRNKDEVQIAISRREFEAPRKRTKA
;
A
#
# COMPACT_ATOMS: atom_id res chain seq x y z
N MET A 1 15.11 1.24 -68.52
CA MET A 1 14.15 1.58 -67.46
C MET A 1 13.64 0.27 -66.88
N THR A 2 14.28 -0.18 -65.81
CA THR A 2 14.06 -1.48 -65.17
C THR A 2 14.26 -1.26 -63.68
N ALA A 3 13.21 -1.55 -62.92
CA ALA A 3 13.16 -1.41 -61.46
C ALA A 3 14.11 -2.42 -60.77
N PRO A 4 14.66 -2.11 -59.59
CA PRO A 4 15.46 -3.07 -58.83
C PRO A 4 14.56 -4.05 -58.06
N PRO A 5 15.05 -5.25 -57.71
CA PRO A 5 14.25 -6.29 -57.07
C PRO A 5 14.08 -6.05 -55.57
N ALA A 6 12.95 -6.51 -55.03
CA ALA A 6 12.64 -6.51 -53.62
C ALA A 6 13.45 -7.59 -52.89
N GLU A 7 14.20 -7.21 -51.86
CA GLU A 7 14.86 -8.13 -50.94
C GLU A 7 13.83 -8.74 -49.97
N LEU A 8 13.65 -10.05 -50.09
CA LEU A 8 13.03 -10.92 -49.10
C LEU A 8 14.03 -11.15 -47.96
N PHE A 9 13.75 -10.58 -46.79
CA PHE A 9 14.48 -10.91 -45.56
C PHE A 9 14.07 -12.30 -45.06
N LEU A 10 14.87 -13.31 -45.45
CA LEU A 10 14.96 -14.62 -44.81
C LEU A 10 15.82 -14.50 -43.55
N PHE A 11 15.21 -14.54 -42.36
CA PHE A 11 15.92 -14.93 -41.14
C PHE A 11 15.55 -16.37 -40.80
N ALA A 12 16.43 -17.28 -41.23
CA ALA A 12 16.54 -18.60 -40.64
C ALA A 12 17.39 -18.48 -39.36
N ALA A 13 16.75 -18.57 -38.20
CA ALA A 13 17.39 -18.92 -36.95
C ALA A 13 16.59 -20.06 -36.32
N THR A 14 16.93 -21.28 -36.71
CA THR A 14 16.53 -22.51 -36.03
C THR A 14 17.22 -22.57 -34.67
N HIS A 15 16.56 -22.07 -33.64
CA HIS A 15 16.75 -22.54 -32.27
C HIS A 15 15.40 -23.02 -31.74
N HIS A 16 15.24 -24.34 -31.73
CA HIS A 16 14.28 -25.01 -30.86
C HIS A 16 14.60 -24.61 -29.41
N MET A 17 13.82 -23.70 -28.84
CA MET A 17 13.80 -23.44 -27.40
C MET A 17 12.45 -23.89 -26.88
N HIS A 18 12.46 -25.02 -26.19
CA HIS A 18 11.35 -25.45 -25.34
C HIS A 18 11.13 -24.37 -24.28
N PHE A 19 9.95 -23.74 -24.31
CA PHE A 19 9.47 -22.89 -23.23
C PHE A 19 9.13 -23.77 -22.03
N ALA A 20 10.05 -23.86 -21.07
CA ALA A 20 9.76 -24.31 -19.72
C ALA A 20 9.71 -23.07 -18.82
N TYR A 21 8.51 -22.60 -18.51
CA TYR A 21 8.28 -21.81 -17.31
C TYR A 21 8.64 -22.69 -16.10
N PRO A 22 9.57 -22.29 -15.22
CA PRO A 22 9.72 -23.00 -13.96
C PRO A 22 8.49 -22.68 -13.09
N SER A 23 7.63 -23.69 -12.90
CA SER A 23 6.61 -23.67 -11.86
C SER A 23 7.27 -23.48 -10.48
N PRO A 24 6.75 -22.62 -9.59
CA PRO A 24 7.25 -22.54 -8.23
C PRO A 24 6.59 -23.61 -7.35
N ALA A 25 7.44 -24.27 -6.55
CA ALA A 25 7.14 -25.13 -5.39
C ALA A 25 6.73 -26.59 -5.65
N SER A 26 7.69 -27.51 -5.47
CA SER A 26 7.48 -28.74 -4.70
C SER A 26 8.83 -29.30 -4.25
N THR A 27 9.12 -29.22 -2.95
CA THR A 27 10.18 -30.00 -2.30
C THR A 27 9.52 -31.15 -1.56
N VAL A 28 9.29 -32.29 -2.22
CA VAL A 28 9.25 -33.62 -1.59
C VAL A 28 9.57 -34.65 -2.68
N ASP A 29 10.64 -35.42 -2.50
CA ASP A 29 10.97 -36.61 -3.28
C ASP A 29 9.86 -37.65 -3.15
N SER A 30 9.44 -38.24 -4.28
CA SER A 30 9.07 -39.65 -4.39
C SER A 30 8.84 -40.03 -5.84
N ASP A 31 9.62 -41.02 -6.29
CA ASP A 31 9.39 -41.82 -7.49
C ASP A 31 7.96 -42.38 -7.52
N THR A 32 7.29 -42.25 -8.65
CA THR A 32 6.47 -43.35 -9.23
C THR A 32 6.02 -43.00 -10.65
N THR A 33 6.44 -43.84 -11.59
CA THR A 33 6.01 -43.88 -12.98
C THR A 33 4.56 -44.31 -13.09
N LEU A 34 3.68 -43.48 -13.68
CA LEU A 34 2.44 -43.98 -14.27
C LEU A 34 2.08 -43.26 -15.59
N HIS A 35 1.87 -44.10 -16.58
CA HIS A 35 1.51 -43.87 -17.96
C HIS A 35 0.01 -43.50 -18.05
N CYS A 36 -0.36 -42.46 -18.80
CA CYS A 36 -1.77 -42.20 -19.15
C CYS A 36 -1.92 -41.88 -20.64
N SER A 37 -2.65 -42.76 -21.32
CA SER A 37 -3.04 -42.66 -22.72
C SER A 37 -4.16 -41.62 -22.93
N PRO A 38 -4.31 -41.05 -24.15
CA PRO A 38 -5.22 -39.94 -24.40
C PRO A 38 -6.67 -40.42 -24.55
N MET A 39 -7.62 -39.66 -23.97
CA MET A 39 -9.05 -39.86 -24.17
C MET A 39 -9.58 -39.08 -25.38
N SER A 40 -10.34 -39.79 -26.21
CA SER A 40 -11.17 -39.29 -27.33
C SER A 40 -12.43 -38.54 -26.84
N PRO A 41 -13.05 -37.71 -27.70
CA PRO A 41 -14.06 -36.74 -27.29
C PRO A 41 -15.43 -37.37 -26.97
N ARG A 42 -16.08 -36.82 -25.95
CA ARG A 42 -17.38 -37.27 -25.41
C ARG A 42 -18.53 -36.61 -26.19
N SER A 43 -19.43 -37.45 -26.70
CA SER A 43 -20.65 -37.08 -27.42
C SER A 43 -21.81 -36.72 -26.48
N GLU A 44 -22.70 -35.88 -27.01
CA GLU A 44 -23.94 -35.36 -26.41
C GLU A 44 -24.88 -36.47 -25.92
N ILE A 45 -25.43 -36.31 -24.71
CA ILE A 45 -26.54 -37.14 -24.21
C ILE A 45 -27.84 -36.34 -24.26
N LYS A 46 -28.74 -36.79 -25.14
CA LYS A 46 -30.13 -36.37 -25.29
C LYS A 46 -30.97 -36.79 -24.08
N SER A 47 -31.90 -35.90 -23.71
CA SER A 47 -32.90 -36.08 -22.67
C SER A 47 -33.84 -37.28 -22.92
N LEU A 48 -34.19 -38.00 -21.84
CA LEU A 48 -35.33 -38.93 -21.84
C LEU A 48 -36.17 -38.79 -20.55
N ARG A 49 -37.37 -38.26 -20.77
CA ARG A 49 -38.68 -38.55 -20.14
C ARG A 49 -38.74 -39.14 -18.72
N SER A 50 -39.27 -38.30 -17.83
CA SER A 50 -40.33 -38.53 -16.82
C SER A 50 -40.89 -39.96 -16.69
N ARG A 51 -40.74 -40.54 -15.49
CA ARG A 51 -41.67 -41.55 -14.94
C ARG A 51 -41.97 -41.22 -13.48
N LYS A 52 -43.27 -41.03 -13.19
CA LYS A 52 -43.85 -40.93 -11.84
C LYS A 52 -43.76 -42.29 -11.15
N THR A 53 -43.26 -42.33 -9.92
CA THR A 53 -43.65 -43.32 -8.90
C THR A 53 -43.58 -42.68 -7.52
N SER A 54 -44.72 -42.71 -6.84
CA SER A 54 -44.89 -42.42 -5.41
C SER A 54 -44.44 -43.62 -4.57
N SER A 55 -43.60 -43.39 -3.56
CA SER A 55 -43.52 -44.28 -2.40
C SER A 55 -43.12 -43.49 -1.16
N VAL A 56 -43.59 -43.98 -0.02
CA VAL A 56 -43.69 -43.32 1.28
C VAL A 56 -42.91 -44.14 2.30
N SER A 57 -42.06 -43.46 3.09
CA SER A 57 -41.44 -43.86 4.38
C SER A 57 -40.12 -44.69 4.35
N PRO A 58 -39.38 -44.76 5.48
CA PRO A 58 -38.62 -43.67 6.14
C PRO A 58 -37.20 -44.17 6.56
N THR A 59 -36.52 -43.39 7.39
CA THR A 59 -35.28 -43.69 8.16
C THR A 59 -33.98 -43.19 7.53
N GLU A 60 -33.64 -41.92 7.81
CA GLU A 60 -32.26 -41.43 7.71
C GLU A 60 -31.82 -40.85 9.04
N SER A 61 -30.63 -41.30 9.46
CA SER A 61 -29.87 -40.88 10.62
C SER A 61 -29.34 -39.45 10.46
N SER A 62 -29.53 -38.63 11.48
CA SER A 62 -29.10 -37.24 11.54
C SER A 62 -27.57 -37.11 11.57
N SER A 63 -26.97 -36.61 10.49
CA SER A 63 -25.68 -35.95 10.53
C SER A 63 -25.86 -34.55 11.16
N LYS A 64 -24.97 -34.20 12.08
CA LYS A 64 -24.86 -32.87 12.70
C LYS A 64 -24.32 -31.89 11.67
N ASP A 65 -25.17 -31.48 10.74
CA ASP A 65 -24.91 -30.35 9.87
C ASP A 65 -25.59 -29.11 10.48
N GLY A 66 -24.94 -27.94 10.36
CA GLY A 66 -25.35 -26.70 11.02
C GLY A 66 -26.84 -26.44 10.84
N ASP A 67 -27.53 -26.11 11.94
CA ASP A 67 -28.98 -26.22 12.12
C ASP A 67 -29.81 -25.18 11.33
N TYR A 68 -29.65 -25.16 10.00
CA TYR A 68 -30.40 -24.30 9.08
C TYR A 68 -31.71 -25.00 8.67
N CYS A 69 -32.84 -24.30 8.80
CA CYS A 69 -34.14 -24.78 8.29
C CYS A 69 -34.43 -24.09 6.95
N TRP A 70 -34.36 -24.86 5.85
CA TRP A 70 -34.76 -24.38 4.53
C TRP A 70 -36.27 -24.49 4.37
N ILE A 71 -36.92 -23.38 4.03
CA ILE A 71 -38.34 -23.33 3.69
C ILE A 71 -38.43 -23.13 2.19
N VAL A 72 -38.88 -24.16 1.49
CA VAL A 72 -39.12 -24.11 0.05
C VAL A 72 -40.63 -24.14 -0.18
N ALA A 73 -41.14 -23.17 -0.92
CA ALA A 73 -42.52 -23.16 -1.36
C ALA A 73 -42.64 -22.64 -2.80
N ASN A 74 -43.51 -23.27 -3.58
CA ASN A 74 -43.66 -22.96 -5.02
C ASN A 74 -44.59 -21.76 -5.27
N GLU A 75 -45.18 -21.18 -4.23
CA GLU A 75 -46.11 -20.05 -4.33
C GLU A 75 -45.84 -19.03 -3.21
N PRO A 76 -45.84 -17.71 -3.51
CA PRO A 76 -45.60 -16.66 -2.52
C PRO A 76 -46.53 -16.71 -1.30
N ALA A 77 -47.78 -17.14 -1.49
CA ALA A 77 -48.77 -17.26 -0.41
C ALA A 77 -48.37 -18.29 0.66
N LYS A 78 -47.68 -19.37 0.26
CA LYS A 78 -47.27 -20.46 1.15
C LYS A 78 -46.13 -20.06 2.10
N PHE A 79 -45.33 -19.06 1.74
CA PHE A 79 -44.35 -18.45 2.67
C PHE A 79 -45.03 -17.66 3.79
N LYS A 80 -46.24 -17.14 3.54
CA LYS A 80 -47.05 -16.41 4.52
C LYS A 80 -48.03 -17.32 5.27
N ALA A 81 -48.10 -18.61 4.94
CA ALA A 81 -48.95 -19.55 5.64
C ALA A 81 -48.59 -19.56 7.13
N LYS A 82 -49.62 -19.65 7.98
CA LYS A 82 -49.51 -19.55 9.44
C LYS A 82 -48.48 -20.53 9.98
N ASP A 83 -48.46 -21.76 9.46
CA ASP A 83 -47.58 -22.83 9.92
C ASP A 83 -46.12 -22.57 9.54
N THR A 84 -45.87 -22.06 8.33
CA THR A 84 -44.55 -21.66 7.86
C THR A 84 -43.99 -20.54 8.73
N MET A 85 -44.78 -19.50 8.97
CA MET A 85 -44.40 -18.37 9.82
C MET A 85 -44.23 -18.79 11.29
N HIS A 86 -45.01 -19.76 11.76
CA HIS A 86 -44.85 -20.32 13.12
C HIS A 86 -43.51 -21.04 13.26
N LYS A 87 -43.13 -21.89 12.29
CA LYS A 87 -41.81 -22.56 12.28
C LYS A 87 -40.65 -21.57 12.23
N VAL A 88 -40.74 -20.53 11.40
CA VAL A 88 -39.72 -19.46 11.35
C VAL A 88 -39.57 -18.76 12.69
N ARG A 89 -40.69 -18.34 13.30
CA ARG A 89 -40.69 -17.65 14.60
C ARG A 89 -40.16 -18.55 15.71
N GLN A 90 -40.56 -19.82 15.74
CA GLN A 90 -40.09 -20.78 16.72
C GLN A 90 -38.57 -20.96 16.63
N LYS A 91 -38.02 -21.14 15.42
CA LYS A 91 -36.56 -21.32 15.25
C LYS A 91 -35.77 -20.04 15.54
N ALA A 92 -36.29 -18.87 15.15
CA ALA A 92 -35.70 -17.59 15.50
C ALA A 92 -35.69 -17.34 17.02
N MET A 93 -36.75 -17.74 17.72
CA MET A 93 -36.85 -17.61 19.17
C MET A 93 -35.88 -18.54 19.90
N VAL A 94 -35.72 -19.79 19.44
CA VAL A 94 -34.71 -20.72 19.99
C VAL A 94 -33.30 -20.15 19.82
N SER A 95 -32.94 -19.67 18.62
CA SER A 95 -31.64 -19.05 18.38
C SER A 95 -31.38 -17.81 19.24
N TYR A 96 -32.40 -16.98 19.46
CA TYR A 96 -32.32 -15.82 20.35
C TYR A 96 -32.07 -16.22 21.81
N LEU A 97 -32.75 -17.27 22.30
CA LEU A 97 -32.57 -17.75 23.67
C LEU A 97 -31.19 -18.39 23.89
N GLU A 98 -30.65 -19.07 22.88
CA GLU A 98 -29.31 -19.67 22.94
C GLU A 98 -28.20 -18.60 22.92
N THR A 99 -28.33 -17.59 22.06
CA THR A 99 -27.38 -16.47 21.98
C THR A 99 -27.49 -15.50 23.15
N GLY A 100 -28.67 -15.38 23.76
CA GLY A 100 -28.88 -14.58 24.97
C GLY A 100 -28.22 -15.17 26.23
N LYS A 101 -28.24 -16.51 26.37
CA LYS A 101 -27.66 -17.19 27.53
C LYS A 101 -26.12 -17.13 27.59
N SER A 102 -25.44 -17.10 26.45
CA SER A 102 -23.97 -17.04 26.41
C SER A 102 -23.39 -15.66 26.74
N ARG A 103 -24.19 -14.59 26.70
CA ARG A 103 -23.74 -13.22 27.00
C ARG A 103 -23.83 -12.80 28.47
N GLY A 104 -24.52 -13.57 29.32
CA GLY A 104 -24.76 -13.22 30.73
C GLY A 104 -23.66 -13.60 31.73
N ALA A 105 -22.70 -14.45 31.36
CA ALA A 105 -21.73 -15.01 32.31
C ALA A 105 -20.35 -14.32 32.32
N ALA A 106 -20.09 -13.33 31.46
CA ALA A 106 -18.76 -12.75 31.28
C ALA A 106 -18.61 -11.27 31.71
N LYS A 107 -19.52 -10.73 32.53
CA LYS A 107 -19.42 -9.34 32.99
C LYS A 107 -19.84 -9.15 34.45
N SER A 108 -18.95 -9.51 35.36
CA SER A 108 -18.98 -9.01 36.74
C SER A 108 -17.56 -8.83 37.29
N ARG A 109 -16.99 -7.64 37.10
CA ARG A 109 -16.09 -6.91 38.03
C ARG A 109 -15.38 -5.77 37.30
N ALA A 110 -15.91 -4.55 37.42
CA ALA A 110 -15.14 -3.32 37.50
C ALA A 110 -16.07 -2.22 38.05
N GLY A 111 -15.55 -1.46 39.01
CA GLY A 111 -16.31 -0.72 40.02
C GLY A 111 -17.13 0.46 39.52
N SER A 112 -18.12 0.78 40.35
CA SER A 112 -18.96 1.96 40.36
C SER A 112 -18.21 3.16 40.94
N GLU A 113 -18.19 4.27 40.20
CA GLU A 113 -18.14 5.60 40.80
C GLU A 113 -19.39 6.37 40.40
N ALA A 114 -19.97 7.01 41.41
CA ALA A 114 -21.25 7.69 41.41
C ALA A 114 -21.20 9.00 40.61
N SER A 115 -22.30 9.35 39.95
CA SER A 115 -22.60 10.75 39.63
C SER A 115 -24.04 11.04 40.01
N ASP A 116 -24.18 11.88 41.02
CA ASP A 116 -25.44 12.44 41.51
C ASP A 116 -26.14 13.32 40.48
N GLU A 117 -27.45 13.36 40.69
CA GLU A 117 -28.50 14.11 40.03
C GLU A 117 -28.23 15.62 39.88
N SER A 118 -28.78 16.23 38.83
CA SER A 118 -29.75 17.32 39.03
C SER A 118 -30.71 17.43 37.84
N HIS A 119 -31.99 17.25 38.15
CA HIS A 119 -33.15 17.55 37.31
C HIS A 119 -33.44 19.06 37.26
N SER A 120 -33.77 19.57 36.07
CA SER A 120 -34.86 20.52 35.79
C SER A 120 -35.03 20.54 34.26
N GLY A 121 -36.16 20.28 33.62
CA GLY A 121 -37.54 20.40 34.05
C GLY A 121 -38.13 21.67 33.43
N GLU A 122 -38.54 21.64 32.16
CA GLU A 122 -39.65 22.45 31.65
C GLU A 122 -40.10 21.97 30.25
N GLU A 123 -41.29 21.38 30.22
CA GLU A 123 -42.09 21.11 29.03
C GLU A 123 -42.66 22.42 28.47
N THR A 124 -42.63 22.61 27.15
CA THR A 124 -43.69 23.39 26.48
C THR A 124 -43.91 22.87 25.06
N GLN A 125 -45.10 22.34 24.85
CA GLN A 125 -45.67 21.99 23.54
C GLN A 125 -45.94 23.26 22.71
N SER A 126 -45.70 23.21 21.40
CA SER A 126 -46.41 24.08 20.46
C SER A 126 -46.59 23.48 19.06
N ARG A 127 -47.87 23.48 18.66
CA ARG A 127 -48.46 23.20 17.34
C ARG A 127 -47.99 24.17 16.23
N PRO A 128 -48.27 23.86 14.94
CA PRO A 128 -47.84 24.67 13.80
C PRO A 128 -48.86 25.77 13.45
N ILE A 129 -48.39 26.98 13.12
CA ILE A 129 -49.22 28.08 12.58
C ILE A 129 -48.62 28.66 11.30
N ALA A 130 -49.44 28.56 10.25
CA ALA A 130 -49.70 29.43 9.10
C ALA A 130 -48.67 30.45 8.58
N GLN A 131 -48.52 30.40 7.24
CA GLN A 131 -47.99 31.46 6.37
C GLN A 131 -48.82 32.75 6.39
N PRO A 132 -48.23 33.87 5.95
CA PRO A 132 -48.98 34.88 5.23
C PRO A 132 -48.43 35.17 3.83
N LYS A 133 -49.38 35.23 2.89
CA LYS A 133 -49.28 35.80 1.54
C LYS A 133 -48.95 37.30 1.60
N LYS A 134 -48.12 37.79 0.69
CA LYS A 134 -48.22 39.17 0.17
C LYS A 134 -48.17 39.17 -1.36
N LYS A 135 -49.21 39.78 -1.93
CA LYS A 135 -49.45 40.07 -3.34
C LYS A 135 -48.99 41.49 -3.68
N SER A 136 -48.84 41.71 -5.00
CA SER A 136 -48.86 42.99 -5.73
C SER A 136 -47.57 43.81 -5.60
N SER A 137 -47.06 44.50 -6.62
CA SER A 137 -47.48 44.85 -7.98
C SER A 137 -46.20 45.36 -8.65
N GLY A 138 -45.84 44.99 -9.88
CA GLY A 138 -46.40 45.58 -11.09
C GLY A 138 -45.43 46.66 -11.64
N GLY A 139 -45.00 46.52 -12.90
CA GLY A 139 -44.54 47.67 -13.68
C GLY A 139 -43.28 47.50 -14.53
N LYS A 140 -43.51 47.26 -15.82
CA LYS A 140 -42.88 47.92 -16.99
C LYS A 140 -41.41 47.62 -17.35
N LYS A 141 -41.27 46.78 -18.39
CA LYS A 141 -40.36 46.94 -19.57
C LYS A 141 -40.65 48.27 -20.33
N PRO A 142 -39.88 48.76 -21.34
CA PRO A 142 -38.87 48.06 -22.16
C PRO A 142 -37.60 48.87 -22.61
N ALA A 143 -36.72 48.14 -23.32
CA ALA A 143 -35.98 48.53 -24.55
C ALA A 143 -34.72 49.43 -24.54
N SER A 144 -33.58 48.75 -24.77
CA SER A 144 -32.64 48.93 -25.93
C SER A 144 -31.74 50.20 -26.00
N PRO A 145 -30.85 50.36 -27.02
CA PRO A 145 -29.46 49.88 -27.01
C PRO A 145 -28.41 50.94 -27.49
N GLY A 146 -27.14 50.56 -27.52
CA GLY A 146 -26.05 51.30 -28.21
C GLY A 146 -25.07 51.96 -27.24
N THR A 147 -23.82 52.25 -27.57
CA THR A 147 -23.00 52.05 -28.78
C THR A 147 -21.57 52.41 -28.38
N SER A 148 -20.59 51.77 -29.03
CA SER A 148 -19.20 52.22 -29.29
C SER A 148 -18.61 53.47 -28.58
N SER A 149 -17.35 53.37 -28.15
CA SER A 149 -16.28 54.19 -28.76
C SER A 149 -14.87 53.75 -28.35
N LYS A 150 -13.97 53.81 -29.33
CA LYS A 150 -12.51 53.73 -29.24
C LYS A 150 -11.96 55.16 -29.02
N SER A 151 -10.90 55.31 -28.22
CA SER A 151 -9.85 56.32 -28.41
C SER A 151 -8.65 55.95 -27.51
N LYS A 152 -7.53 55.45 -28.05
CA LYS A 152 -6.33 56.19 -28.48
C LYS A 152 -5.78 57.21 -27.46
N SER A 153 -4.68 56.79 -26.84
CA SER A 153 -3.44 57.51 -26.50
C SER A 153 -3.48 59.03 -26.26
N LYS A 154 -2.92 59.46 -25.12
CA LYS A 154 -1.88 60.49 -25.11
C LYS A 154 -1.03 60.47 -23.83
N VAL A 155 0.26 60.64 -24.09
CA VAL A 155 1.37 60.93 -23.19
C VAL A 155 1.16 62.31 -22.55
N GLY A 156 1.52 62.47 -21.27
CA GLY A 156 1.57 63.77 -20.58
C GLY A 156 2.02 63.60 -19.12
N GLY A 157 3.08 64.30 -18.73
CA GLY A 157 3.82 64.08 -17.49
C GLY A 157 3.22 64.66 -16.21
N HIS A 158 3.85 64.24 -15.11
CA HIS A 158 3.96 64.87 -13.80
C HIS A 158 2.72 65.49 -13.14
N SER A 159 2.21 64.79 -12.13
CA SER A 159 2.08 65.34 -10.77
C SER A 159 1.85 64.19 -9.79
N SER A 160 2.57 64.22 -8.67
CA SER A 160 2.41 63.31 -7.54
C SER A 160 1.19 63.74 -6.73
N PRO A 161 0.22 62.85 -6.48
CA PRO A 161 -0.60 62.96 -5.29
C PRO A 161 -0.32 61.77 -4.37
N ASP A 162 -0.03 62.09 -3.10
CA ASP A 162 -0.03 61.18 -1.98
C ASP A 162 -1.26 60.27 -2.02
N THR A 163 -1.04 59.06 -2.53
CA THR A 163 -2.06 58.03 -2.57
C THR A 163 -1.89 57.21 -1.31
N ARG A 164 -2.73 57.47 -0.31
CA ARG A 164 -2.99 56.51 0.76
C ARG A 164 -3.54 55.25 0.10
N ILE A 165 -2.65 54.32 -0.24
CA ILE A 165 -3.01 52.97 -0.66
C ILE A 165 -3.69 52.35 0.55
N ALA A 166 -5.03 52.35 0.53
CA ALA A 166 -5.81 51.48 1.38
C ALA A 166 -5.26 50.08 1.15
N LYS A 167 -4.63 49.52 2.18
CA LYS A 167 -4.13 48.15 2.21
C LYS A 167 -5.37 47.26 2.11
N VAL A 168 -5.84 47.02 0.88
CA VAL A 168 -6.92 46.09 0.58
C VAL A 168 -6.39 44.75 1.09
N GLY A 169 -6.92 44.34 2.25
CA GLY A 169 -6.58 43.05 2.84
C GLY A 169 -6.78 41.96 1.78
N PRO A 170 -5.95 40.91 1.78
CA PRO A 170 -6.05 39.85 0.79
C PRO A 170 -7.50 39.35 0.74
N GLN A 171 -8.19 39.64 -0.37
CA GLN A 171 -9.52 39.10 -0.62
C GLN A 171 -9.34 37.59 -0.72
N GLN A 172 -9.63 36.89 0.37
CA GLN A 172 -9.71 35.44 0.38
C GLN A 172 -10.81 35.08 -0.60
N SER A 173 -10.42 34.47 -1.72
CA SER A 173 -11.37 33.94 -2.70
C SER A 173 -12.30 32.98 -1.96
N THR A 174 -13.58 33.33 -1.87
CA THR A 174 -14.61 32.53 -1.20
C THR A 174 -15.05 31.32 -2.03
N VAL A 175 -14.38 31.03 -3.16
CA VAL A 175 -14.71 29.88 -3.98
C VAL A 175 -14.10 28.63 -3.33
N PRO A 176 -14.92 27.65 -2.91
CA PRO A 176 -14.41 26.41 -2.33
C PRO A 176 -13.50 25.70 -3.34
N ARG A 177 -12.29 25.34 -2.90
CA ARG A 177 -11.36 24.58 -3.73
C ARG A 177 -11.83 23.15 -3.89
N THR A 178 -11.70 22.62 -5.09
CA THR A 178 -11.89 21.19 -5.36
C THR A 178 -10.77 20.39 -4.68
N PRO A 179 -11.07 19.31 -3.96
CA PRO A 179 -10.04 18.46 -3.37
C PRO A 179 -9.19 17.80 -4.47
N ILE A 180 -7.92 17.53 -4.15
CA ILE A 180 -6.96 16.87 -5.07
C ILE A 180 -7.48 15.50 -5.51
N VAL A 181 -7.88 14.71 -4.52
CA VAL A 181 -8.43 13.37 -4.74
C VAL A 181 -9.88 13.40 -4.34
N VAL A 182 -10.75 13.02 -5.28
CA VAL A 182 -12.17 12.81 -5.01
C VAL A 182 -12.39 11.29 -4.94
N PRO A 183 -12.58 10.72 -3.73
CA PRO A 183 -12.97 9.32 -3.60
C PRO A 183 -14.23 9.01 -4.40
N ILE A 184 -14.38 7.76 -4.85
CA ILE A 184 -15.60 7.31 -5.53
C ILE A 184 -16.79 7.48 -4.58
N ASN A 185 -17.73 8.35 -4.93
CA ASN A 185 -18.92 8.60 -4.12
C ASN A 185 -19.94 7.46 -4.36
N PRO A 186 -20.28 6.64 -3.35
CA PRO A 186 -21.22 5.53 -3.52
C PRO A 186 -22.64 5.96 -3.95
N GLN A 187 -22.98 7.24 -3.83
CA GLN A 187 -24.29 7.78 -4.25
C GLN A 187 -24.35 8.14 -5.74
N ILE A 188 -23.21 8.24 -6.42
CA ILE A 188 -23.16 8.54 -7.86
C ILE A 188 -23.15 7.20 -8.61
N ASN A 189 -24.10 7.00 -9.52
CA ASN A 189 -24.08 5.84 -10.43
C ASN A 189 -22.97 6.01 -11.46
N TYR A 190 -21.88 5.26 -11.34
CA TYR A 190 -20.82 5.25 -12.34
C TYR A 190 -21.19 4.30 -13.50
N ALA A 191 -20.45 4.39 -14.61
CA ALA A 191 -20.70 3.55 -15.78
C ALA A 191 -20.63 2.04 -15.45
N PHE A 192 -19.76 1.65 -14.50
CA PHE A 192 -19.67 0.29 -14.00
C PHE A 192 -20.78 -0.10 -13.00
N ASP A 193 -21.53 0.87 -12.46
CA ASP A 193 -22.70 0.64 -11.61
C ASP A 193 -24.00 0.56 -12.41
N LYS A 194 -23.98 0.86 -13.72
CA LYS A 194 -25.18 0.82 -14.59
C LYS A 194 -25.87 -0.54 -14.55
N HIS A 195 -25.12 -1.60 -14.32
CA HIS A 195 -25.67 -2.90 -13.95
C HIS A 195 -25.78 -2.96 -12.43
N ASN A 196 -26.83 -2.32 -11.90
CA ASN A 196 -27.20 -2.47 -10.49
C ASN A 196 -27.53 -3.94 -10.24
N ILE A 197 -26.54 -4.69 -9.75
CA ILE A 197 -26.80 -6.02 -9.20
C ILE A 197 -27.64 -5.76 -7.95
N PRO A 198 -28.90 -6.23 -7.88
CA PRO A 198 -29.70 -6.09 -6.66
C PRO A 198 -28.90 -6.65 -5.48
N PRO A 199 -29.09 -6.16 -4.23
CA PRO A 199 -28.34 -6.64 -3.08
C PRO A 199 -28.61 -8.14 -2.89
N LEU A 200 -27.78 -8.96 -3.49
CA LEU A 200 -27.83 -10.40 -3.35
C LEU A 200 -27.41 -10.65 -1.91
N ARG A 201 -28.36 -11.13 -1.10
CA ARG A 201 -28.01 -11.79 0.16
C ARG A 201 -27.18 -13.00 -0.24
N TRP A 202 -25.88 -12.89 -0.04
CA TRP A 202 -24.84 -13.86 -0.35
C TRP A 202 -25.20 -15.24 0.21
N ILE A 203 -25.81 -16.08 -0.63
CA ILE A 203 -25.96 -17.51 -0.38
C ILE A 203 -24.98 -18.16 -1.36
N GLY A 204 -23.78 -18.50 -0.86
CA GLY A 204 -22.73 -19.15 -1.64
C GLY A 204 -21.64 -18.21 -2.17
N VAL A 205 -20.51 -18.84 -2.52
CA VAL A 205 -19.29 -18.24 -3.11
C VAL A 205 -19.68 -17.33 -4.29
N SER A 206 -18.91 -16.26 -4.51
CA SER A 206 -19.20 -15.14 -5.43
C SER A 206 -19.49 -15.58 -6.87
N MET A 207 -20.72 -15.97 -7.13
CA MET A 207 -21.19 -16.28 -8.47
C MET A 207 -21.68 -14.98 -9.11
N ASP A 208 -21.19 -14.67 -10.30
CA ASP A 208 -21.84 -13.80 -11.27
C ASP A 208 -22.79 -14.67 -12.10
N PRO A 209 -24.04 -14.92 -11.63
CA PRO A 209 -24.93 -15.92 -12.22
C PRO A 209 -25.34 -15.57 -13.66
N PHE A 210 -25.11 -14.32 -14.08
CA PHE A 210 -25.47 -13.82 -15.40
C PHE A 210 -24.25 -13.72 -16.33
N GLY A 211 -23.04 -14.05 -15.86
CA GLY A 211 -21.81 -13.95 -16.65
C GLY A 211 -21.60 -12.55 -17.24
N THR A 212 -22.00 -11.53 -16.49
CA THR A 212 -21.95 -10.13 -16.94
C THR A 212 -20.55 -9.53 -16.91
N MET A 213 -19.62 -10.19 -16.22
CA MET A 213 -18.22 -9.77 -16.11
C MET A 213 -17.27 -10.84 -16.63
N PHE A 214 -16.09 -10.39 -17.06
CA PHE A 214 -15.00 -11.31 -17.40
C PHE A 214 -14.55 -12.05 -16.14
N GLN A 215 -14.45 -13.37 -16.25
CA GLN A 215 -14.06 -14.26 -15.17
C GLN A 215 -12.65 -14.79 -15.41
N SER A 216 -11.94 -15.10 -14.32
CA SER A 216 -10.69 -15.86 -14.37
C SER A 216 -10.97 -17.32 -14.75
N SER A 217 -10.00 -17.97 -15.39
CA SER A 217 -10.08 -19.42 -15.70
C SER A 217 -10.08 -20.27 -14.42
N ASN A 218 -9.46 -19.76 -13.35
CA ASN A 218 -9.42 -20.40 -12.04
C ASN A 218 -10.67 -20.03 -11.21
N PRO A 219 -11.50 -21.01 -10.81
CA PRO A 219 -12.76 -20.78 -10.09
C PRO A 219 -12.57 -20.33 -8.64
N HIS A 220 -11.35 -20.39 -8.09
CA HIS A 220 -11.07 -19.94 -6.72
C HIS A 220 -10.90 -18.42 -6.60
N ILE A 221 -10.79 -17.71 -7.73
CA ILE A 221 -10.60 -16.26 -7.72
C ILE A 221 -11.95 -15.58 -7.54
N SER A 222 -12.11 -14.86 -6.42
CA SER A 222 -13.29 -14.01 -6.20
C SER A 222 -13.12 -12.66 -6.88
N VAL A 223 -13.70 -12.52 -8.08
CA VAL A 223 -13.72 -11.26 -8.84
C VAL A 223 -14.33 -10.13 -8.01
N GLU A 224 -15.40 -10.40 -7.27
CA GLU A 224 -16.11 -9.43 -6.45
C GLU A 224 -15.25 -8.90 -5.30
N LYS A 225 -14.53 -9.79 -4.61
CA LYS A 225 -13.57 -9.40 -3.55
C LYS A 225 -12.51 -8.45 -4.11
N LEU A 226 -11.90 -8.82 -5.25
CA LEU A 226 -10.85 -8.02 -5.86
C LEU A 226 -11.36 -6.70 -6.45
N LYS A 227 -12.57 -6.67 -7.03
CA LYS A 227 -13.23 -5.42 -7.44
C LYS A 227 -13.46 -4.48 -6.26
N HIS A 228 -13.94 -5.02 -5.14
CA HIS A 228 -14.13 -4.24 -3.92
C HIS A 228 -12.78 -3.66 -3.45
N HIS A 229 -11.73 -4.49 -3.45
CA HIS A 229 -10.37 -4.04 -3.13
C HIS A 229 -9.87 -2.95 -4.09
N CYS A 230 -10.04 -3.11 -5.41
CA CYS A 230 -9.72 -2.10 -6.42
C CYS A 230 -10.38 -0.76 -6.08
N ARG A 231 -11.69 -0.79 -5.83
CA ARG A 231 -12.48 0.40 -5.52
C ARG A 231 -12.00 1.07 -4.24
N THR A 232 -11.71 0.29 -3.20
CA THR A 232 -11.32 0.81 -1.88
C THR A 232 -9.93 1.43 -1.89
N TYR A 233 -8.96 0.81 -2.57
CA TYR A 233 -7.57 1.25 -2.49
C TYR A 233 -7.11 2.13 -3.65
N PHE A 234 -7.68 1.96 -4.85
CA PHE A 234 -7.28 2.67 -6.06
C PHE A 234 -8.38 3.56 -6.66
N GLY A 235 -9.61 3.47 -6.16
CA GLY A 235 -10.76 4.13 -6.77
C GLY A 235 -10.74 5.66 -6.62
N THR A 236 -10.56 6.36 -7.75
CA THR A 236 -10.80 7.82 -7.86
C THR A 236 -11.91 8.12 -8.87
N GLN A 237 -12.48 9.32 -8.76
CA GLN A 237 -13.50 9.76 -9.72
C GLN A 237 -12.97 9.81 -11.17
N SER A 238 -11.74 10.26 -11.40
CA SER A 238 -11.21 10.35 -12.78
C SER A 238 -10.83 8.99 -13.33
N LEU A 239 -10.26 8.11 -12.50
CA LEU A 239 -10.05 6.71 -12.86
C LEU A 239 -11.36 6.05 -13.32
N GLY A 240 -12.43 6.22 -12.54
CA GLY A 240 -13.76 5.67 -12.85
C GLY A 240 -14.39 6.22 -14.13
N ARG A 241 -14.08 7.46 -14.52
CA ARG A 241 -14.62 8.12 -15.72
C ARG A 241 -13.84 7.78 -16.98
N VAL A 242 -12.51 7.74 -16.90
CA VAL A 242 -11.63 7.68 -18.06
C VAL A 242 -11.09 6.28 -18.29
N TRP A 243 -10.63 5.61 -17.23
CA TRP A 243 -9.83 4.39 -17.34
C TRP A 243 -10.65 3.11 -17.17
N ILE A 244 -11.54 3.07 -16.17
CA ILE A 244 -12.36 1.87 -15.91
C ILE A 244 -13.20 1.44 -17.12
N PRO A 245 -13.85 2.34 -17.88
CA PRO A 245 -14.57 1.93 -19.09
C PRO A 245 -13.66 1.18 -20.08
N LYS A 246 -12.41 1.62 -20.23
CA LYS A 246 -11.42 0.97 -21.11
C LYS A 246 -10.96 -0.38 -20.58
N CYS A 247 -10.85 -0.53 -19.26
CA CYS A 247 -10.53 -1.82 -18.66
C CYS A 247 -11.65 -2.85 -18.88
N LEU A 248 -12.91 -2.40 -19.02
CA LEU A 248 -14.08 -3.25 -19.23
C LEU A 248 -14.34 -3.59 -20.71
N ASP A 249 -13.60 -3.01 -21.66
CA ASP A 249 -13.78 -3.29 -23.09
C ASP A 249 -13.22 -4.69 -23.47
N HIS A 250 -12.24 -5.22 -22.71
CA HIS A 250 -11.59 -6.50 -23.01
C HIS A 250 -11.30 -7.35 -21.75
N PRO A 251 -11.29 -8.69 -21.86
CA PRO A 251 -11.02 -9.58 -20.72
C PRO A 251 -9.65 -9.34 -20.08
N HIS A 252 -8.59 -9.26 -20.89
CA HIS A 252 -7.22 -9.15 -20.38
C HIS A 252 -6.96 -7.82 -19.66
N THR A 253 -7.58 -6.71 -20.09
CA THR A 253 -7.47 -5.41 -19.40
C THR A 253 -8.22 -5.39 -18.07
N PHE A 254 -9.34 -6.10 -17.98
CA PHE A 254 -10.09 -6.24 -16.74
C PHE A 254 -9.35 -7.14 -15.75
N LEU A 255 -8.93 -8.33 -16.20
CA LEU A 255 -8.22 -9.29 -15.36
C LEU A 255 -6.85 -8.75 -14.92
N SER A 256 -6.15 -7.96 -15.73
CA SER A 256 -4.90 -7.29 -15.33
C SER A 256 -5.12 -6.24 -14.24
N THR A 257 -6.30 -5.59 -14.22
CA THR A 257 -6.68 -4.70 -13.12
C THR A 257 -6.88 -5.49 -11.81
N LEU A 258 -7.49 -6.69 -11.89
CA LEU A 258 -7.66 -7.57 -10.74
C LEU A 258 -6.32 -8.17 -10.27
N PHE A 259 -5.43 -8.52 -11.19
CA PHE A 259 -4.06 -8.96 -10.87
C PHE A 259 -3.34 -7.93 -10.01
N MET A 260 -3.32 -6.67 -10.44
CA MET A 260 -2.70 -5.57 -9.68
C MET A 260 -3.33 -5.42 -8.29
N ALA A 261 -4.65 -5.58 -8.18
CA ALA A 261 -5.34 -5.53 -6.89
C ALA A 261 -5.03 -6.73 -5.98
N SER A 262 -4.92 -7.93 -6.54
CA SER A 262 -4.51 -9.13 -5.83
C SER A 262 -3.07 -9.02 -5.31
N ALA A 263 -2.15 -8.52 -6.15
CA ALA A 263 -0.78 -8.23 -5.75
C ALA A 263 -0.72 -7.21 -4.60
N HIS A 264 -1.57 -6.17 -4.63
CA HIS A 264 -1.70 -5.23 -3.52
C HIS A 264 -2.31 -5.88 -2.27
N ASP A 265 -3.34 -6.72 -2.40
CA ASP A 265 -3.94 -7.46 -1.27
C ASP A 265 -2.88 -8.33 -0.58
N ASP A 266 -2.04 -9.05 -1.33
CA ASP A 266 -0.95 -9.84 -0.77
C ASP A 266 -0.02 -9.01 0.13
N VAL A 267 0.25 -7.76 -0.26
CA VAL A 267 1.07 -6.83 0.54
C VAL A 267 0.35 -6.36 1.80
N ILE A 268 -0.93 -6.00 1.70
CA ILE A 268 -1.74 -5.59 2.85
C ILE A 268 -1.91 -6.74 3.86
N GLN A 269 -2.06 -7.96 3.36
CA GLN A 269 -2.10 -9.19 4.19
C GLN A 269 -0.71 -9.64 4.67
N GLN A 270 0.34 -8.88 4.37
CA GLN A 270 1.73 -9.15 4.79
C GLN A 270 2.24 -10.53 4.34
N ARG A 271 1.81 -11.00 3.17
CA ARG A 271 2.24 -12.29 2.63
C ARG A 271 3.67 -12.18 2.12
N GLU A 272 4.54 -13.07 2.61
CA GLU A 272 5.93 -13.17 2.14
C GLU A 272 6.03 -13.70 0.70
N VAL A 273 5.05 -14.50 0.29
CA VAL A 273 4.95 -15.15 -1.02
C VAL A 273 3.70 -14.66 -1.75
N GLU A 274 3.75 -14.66 -3.08
CA GLU A 274 2.60 -14.44 -3.94
C GLU A 274 1.49 -15.46 -3.65
N SER A 275 0.24 -15.01 -3.64
CA SER A 275 -0.89 -15.94 -3.48
C SER A 275 -1.26 -16.65 -4.76
N LEU A 276 -1.99 -17.77 -4.61
CA LEU A 276 -2.54 -18.50 -5.74
C LEU A 276 -3.47 -17.62 -6.60
N GLU A 277 -4.23 -16.72 -5.97
CA GLU A 277 -5.10 -15.74 -6.66
C GLU A 277 -4.27 -14.83 -7.58
N THR A 278 -3.19 -14.23 -7.04
CA THR A 278 -2.30 -13.36 -7.81
C THR A 278 -1.60 -14.11 -8.93
N ALA A 279 -1.06 -15.30 -8.65
CA ALA A 279 -0.36 -16.12 -9.64
C ALA A 279 -1.28 -16.58 -10.78
N ALA A 280 -2.50 -17.00 -10.47
CA ALA A 280 -3.47 -17.43 -11.48
C ALA A 280 -3.94 -16.26 -12.37
N LEU A 281 -4.23 -15.10 -11.78
CA LEU A 281 -4.56 -13.89 -12.57
C LEU A 281 -3.41 -13.47 -13.48
N ARG A 282 -2.17 -13.52 -12.98
CA ARG A 282 -0.98 -13.23 -13.78
C ARG A 282 -0.89 -14.15 -14.99
N GLN A 283 -1.10 -15.45 -14.79
CA GLN A 283 -1.08 -16.44 -15.87
C GLN A 283 -2.19 -16.18 -16.91
N ASP A 284 -3.43 -16.00 -16.46
CA ASP A 284 -4.58 -15.73 -17.34
C ASP A 284 -4.34 -14.50 -18.22
N VAL A 285 -3.82 -13.41 -17.63
CA VAL A 285 -3.53 -12.18 -18.37
C VAL A 285 -2.43 -12.39 -19.40
N VAL A 286 -1.35 -13.09 -19.03
CA VAL A 286 -0.25 -13.38 -19.97
C VAL A 286 -0.73 -14.22 -21.14
N GLU A 287 -1.52 -15.27 -20.89
CA GLU A 287 -2.07 -16.12 -21.95
C GLU A 287 -2.95 -15.34 -22.92
N LEU A 288 -3.88 -14.53 -22.39
CA LEU A 288 -4.76 -13.69 -23.21
C LEU A 288 -3.98 -12.66 -24.03
N VAL A 289 -2.95 -12.03 -23.44
CA VAL A 289 -2.09 -11.07 -24.17
C VAL A 289 -1.30 -11.78 -25.26
N VAL A 290 -0.72 -12.94 -24.98
CA VAL A 290 0.03 -13.74 -25.98
C VAL A 290 -0.87 -14.15 -27.15
N GLU A 291 -2.09 -14.62 -26.87
CA GLU A 291 -3.07 -14.98 -27.90
C GLU A 291 -3.40 -13.78 -28.81
N LYS A 292 -3.51 -12.58 -28.24
CA LYS A 292 -3.79 -11.34 -28.99
C LYS A 292 -2.58 -10.82 -29.76
N ILE A 293 -1.37 -11.00 -29.23
CA ILE A 293 -0.11 -10.63 -29.90
C ILE A 293 0.16 -11.53 -31.12
N GLN A 294 -0.20 -12.81 -31.06
CA GLN A 294 -0.07 -13.74 -32.19
C GLN A 294 -0.98 -13.34 -33.37
N LYS A 295 -2.07 -12.61 -33.10
CA LYS A 295 -2.97 -12.07 -34.13
C LYS A 295 -2.39 -10.76 -34.67
N SER A 296 -1.76 -10.82 -35.85
CA SER A 296 -1.01 -9.71 -36.47
C SER A 296 -1.70 -8.34 -36.44
N LYS A 297 -3.02 -8.26 -36.64
CA LYS A 297 -3.76 -6.99 -36.69
C LYS A 297 -3.96 -6.31 -35.34
N THR A 298 -3.99 -7.07 -34.25
CA THR A 298 -4.35 -6.57 -32.90
C THR A 298 -3.15 -6.53 -31.97
N ARG A 299 -1.95 -6.83 -32.47
CA ARG A 299 -0.74 -7.01 -31.67
C ARG A 299 -0.39 -5.79 -30.83
N ILE A 300 -0.54 -4.60 -31.42
CA ILE A 300 -0.16 -3.32 -30.82
C ILE A 300 -1.37 -2.50 -30.35
N ASP A 301 -2.53 -3.13 -30.14
CA ASP A 301 -3.74 -2.45 -29.69
C ASP A 301 -3.57 -1.86 -28.29
N ASP A 302 -4.29 -0.77 -27.99
CA ASP A 302 -4.21 -0.09 -26.70
C ASP A 302 -4.58 -1.02 -25.54
N ALA A 303 -5.48 -1.99 -25.79
CA ALA A 303 -5.87 -2.98 -24.81
C ALA A 303 -4.69 -3.86 -24.34
N ASN A 304 -3.84 -4.31 -25.27
CA ASN A 304 -2.66 -5.09 -24.90
C ASN A 304 -1.66 -4.23 -24.11
N ILE A 305 -1.47 -2.97 -24.52
CA ILE A 305 -0.57 -2.04 -23.83
C ILE A 305 -1.10 -1.72 -22.42
N ILE A 306 -2.41 -1.53 -22.25
CA ILE A 306 -3.05 -1.36 -20.93
C ILE A 306 -2.78 -2.59 -20.05
N ALA A 307 -3.03 -3.80 -20.56
CA ALA A 307 -2.86 -5.01 -19.77
C ALA A 307 -1.39 -5.25 -19.38
N VAL A 308 -0.45 -5.06 -20.31
CA VAL A 308 0.99 -5.16 -20.00
C VAL A 308 1.42 -4.05 -19.04
N SER A 309 0.81 -2.86 -19.09
CA SER A 309 1.12 -1.77 -18.15
C SER A 309 0.69 -2.16 -16.74
N GLN A 310 -0.50 -2.75 -16.60
CA GLN A 310 -0.99 -3.24 -15.32
C GLN A 310 -0.23 -4.47 -14.83
N LEU A 311 0.28 -5.32 -15.73
CA LEU A 311 1.24 -6.38 -15.37
C LEU A 311 2.51 -5.77 -14.75
N ILE A 312 3.14 -4.80 -15.42
CA ILE A 312 4.30 -4.07 -14.89
C ILE A 312 4.01 -3.52 -13.49
N LEU A 313 2.87 -2.86 -13.29
CA LEU A 313 2.51 -2.31 -11.98
C LEU A 313 2.36 -3.40 -10.90
N GLY A 314 1.74 -4.53 -11.22
CA GLY A 314 1.63 -5.67 -10.30
C GLY A 314 2.98 -6.33 -10.00
N GLU A 315 3.88 -6.45 -10.98
CA GLU A 315 5.25 -6.94 -10.77
C GLU A 315 6.07 -5.96 -9.90
N VAL A 316 5.86 -4.64 -10.06
CA VAL A 316 6.50 -3.62 -9.21
C VAL A 316 5.99 -3.76 -7.76
N ILE A 317 4.68 -3.93 -7.55
CA ILE A 317 4.10 -4.19 -6.22
C ILE A 317 4.70 -5.47 -5.60
N SER A 318 4.80 -6.54 -6.40
CA SER A 318 5.32 -7.84 -5.97
C SER A 318 6.86 -7.89 -5.84
N ARG A 319 7.57 -6.92 -6.41
CA ARG A 319 9.05 -6.84 -6.46
C ARG A 319 9.68 -8.05 -7.15
N THR A 320 9.13 -8.41 -8.31
CA THR A 320 9.51 -9.56 -9.14
C THR A 320 10.28 -9.10 -10.40
N GLU A 321 11.58 -8.89 -10.22
CA GLU A 321 12.47 -8.24 -11.19
C GLU A 321 12.60 -8.95 -12.55
N MET A 322 12.61 -10.29 -12.57
CA MET A 322 12.81 -11.05 -13.82
C MET A 322 11.65 -10.84 -14.80
N SER A 323 10.40 -11.03 -14.33
CA SER A 323 9.20 -10.82 -15.14
C SER A 323 9.05 -9.37 -15.57
N LEU A 324 9.39 -8.44 -14.67
CA LEU A 324 9.30 -7.01 -14.91
C LEU A 324 10.09 -6.57 -16.16
N ALA A 325 11.34 -7.02 -16.30
CA ALA A 325 12.18 -6.66 -17.46
C ALA A 325 11.55 -7.10 -18.79
N TYR A 326 11.04 -8.34 -18.87
CA TYR A 326 10.38 -8.84 -20.08
C TYR A 326 9.13 -8.04 -20.45
N HIS A 327 8.33 -7.63 -19.46
CA HIS A 327 7.14 -6.83 -19.71
C HIS A 327 7.50 -5.39 -20.16
N GLN A 328 8.55 -4.79 -19.59
CA GLN A 328 9.04 -3.47 -20.00
C GLN A 328 9.55 -3.49 -21.44
N ASP A 329 10.41 -4.45 -21.79
CA ASP A 329 10.96 -4.60 -23.14
C ASP A 329 9.86 -4.88 -24.17
N GLY A 330 8.93 -5.78 -23.83
CA GLY A 330 7.78 -6.09 -24.66
C GLY A 330 6.88 -4.89 -24.90
N MET A 331 6.63 -4.08 -23.86
CA MET A 331 5.86 -2.85 -23.97
C MET A 331 6.53 -1.80 -24.84
N GLU A 332 7.82 -1.53 -24.62
CA GLU A 332 8.57 -0.56 -25.39
C GLU A 332 8.58 -0.93 -26.88
N LYS A 333 8.71 -2.23 -27.20
CA LYS A 333 8.57 -2.72 -28.57
C LYS A 333 7.18 -2.45 -29.15
N MET A 334 6.10 -2.75 -28.41
CA MET A 334 4.73 -2.48 -28.86
C MET A 334 4.50 -0.98 -29.14
N ILE A 335 4.99 -0.10 -28.26
CA ILE A 335 4.83 1.36 -28.41
C ILE A 335 5.64 1.87 -29.62
N ARG A 336 6.87 1.40 -29.81
CA ARG A 336 7.69 1.77 -30.98
C ARG A 336 7.06 1.30 -32.29
N GLU A 337 6.57 0.06 -32.34
CA GLU A 337 5.86 -0.46 -33.51
C GLU A 337 4.57 0.31 -33.82
N ARG A 338 3.95 0.92 -32.80
CA ARG A 338 2.78 1.79 -32.95
C ARG A 338 3.12 3.22 -33.42
N GLY A 339 4.39 3.59 -33.49
CA GLY A 339 4.83 4.94 -33.89
C GLY A 339 5.20 5.86 -32.72
N GLY A 340 5.26 5.33 -31.49
CA GLY A 340 5.67 6.06 -30.29
C GLY A 340 4.52 6.38 -29.34
N LEU A 341 4.85 7.05 -28.23
CA LEU A 341 3.90 7.36 -27.14
C LEU A 341 2.73 8.25 -27.58
N ASN A 342 2.97 9.16 -28.53
CA ASN A 342 1.93 10.08 -29.02
C ASN A 342 0.86 9.38 -29.88
N GLU A 343 1.11 8.16 -30.36
CA GLU A 343 0.19 7.35 -31.16
C GLU A 343 -0.68 6.40 -30.31
N LEU A 344 -0.55 6.48 -28.98
CA LEU A 344 -1.38 5.71 -28.06
C LEU A 344 -2.75 6.37 -27.87
N GLY A 345 -3.78 5.53 -27.74
CA GLY A 345 -5.15 6.00 -27.59
C GLY A 345 -5.49 6.56 -26.21
N VAL A 346 -6.79 6.53 -25.89
CA VAL A 346 -7.33 6.98 -24.59
C VAL A 346 -6.98 8.45 -24.30
N ASN A 347 -7.00 9.31 -25.32
CA ASN A 347 -6.75 10.76 -25.20
C ASN A 347 -5.42 11.09 -24.49
N GLY A 348 -4.36 10.31 -24.72
CA GLY A 348 -3.05 10.50 -24.09
C GLY A 348 -2.93 9.99 -22.65
N TYR A 349 -4.03 9.55 -22.01
CA TYR A 349 -3.96 8.97 -20.67
C TYR A 349 -3.16 7.67 -20.65
N LEU A 350 -3.21 6.87 -21.71
CA LEU A 350 -2.41 5.66 -21.82
C LEU A 350 -0.91 5.99 -21.88
N ALA A 351 -0.52 6.94 -22.73
CA ALA A 351 0.86 7.41 -22.85
C ALA A 351 1.39 8.01 -21.54
N SER A 352 0.57 8.82 -20.87
CA SER A 352 0.87 9.33 -19.52
C SER A 352 1.05 8.17 -18.52
N ALA A 353 0.14 7.20 -18.52
CA ALA A 353 0.13 6.08 -17.60
C ALA A 353 1.39 5.22 -17.70
N VAL A 354 1.73 4.79 -18.93
CA VAL A 354 2.93 3.98 -19.16
C VAL A 354 4.20 4.75 -18.84
N SER A 355 4.24 6.06 -19.10
CA SER A 355 5.43 6.88 -18.86
C SER A 355 5.72 7.04 -17.37
N TRP A 356 4.74 7.44 -16.55
CA TRP A 356 4.99 7.54 -15.11
C TRP A 356 5.28 6.18 -14.49
N ALA A 357 4.66 5.09 -14.98
CA ALA A 357 4.91 3.74 -14.48
C ALA A 357 6.37 3.30 -14.69
N HIS A 358 6.94 3.61 -15.86
CA HIS A 358 8.34 3.32 -16.16
C HIS A 358 9.29 4.20 -15.35
N LEU A 359 9.01 5.50 -15.22
CA LEU A 359 9.84 6.39 -14.39
C LEU A 359 9.79 5.98 -12.91
N ALA A 360 8.61 5.65 -12.38
CA ALA A 360 8.46 5.17 -11.01
C ALA A 360 9.24 3.86 -10.80
N THR A 361 9.17 2.93 -11.75
CA THR A 361 9.95 1.68 -11.70
C THR A 361 11.45 1.96 -11.66
N ALA A 362 11.94 2.89 -12.49
CA ALA A 362 13.35 3.26 -12.53
C ALA A 362 13.80 3.92 -11.20
N VAL A 363 12.99 4.83 -10.66
CA VAL A 363 13.24 5.44 -9.34
C VAL A 363 13.31 4.38 -8.24
N LEU A 364 12.33 3.47 -8.18
CA LEU A 364 12.24 2.43 -7.15
C LEU A 364 13.36 1.39 -7.19
N ARG A 365 14.10 1.33 -8.31
CA ARG A 365 15.25 0.43 -8.54
C ARG A 365 16.57 1.20 -8.61
N GLU A 366 16.53 2.52 -8.47
CA GLU A 366 17.65 3.44 -8.64
C GLU A 366 18.39 3.23 -9.98
N THR A 367 17.63 3.08 -11.08
CA THR A 367 18.13 2.93 -12.45
C THR A 367 17.76 4.12 -13.34
N THR A 368 18.44 4.24 -14.49
CA THR A 368 18.08 5.22 -15.52
C THR A 368 16.85 4.75 -16.30
N PRO A 369 15.78 5.57 -16.43
CA PRO A 369 14.64 5.24 -17.27
C PRO A 369 14.96 5.36 -18.78
N SER A 370 14.18 4.67 -19.62
CA SER A 370 14.29 4.83 -21.08
C SER A 370 13.96 6.27 -21.51
N ALA A 371 14.75 6.79 -22.45
CA ALA A 371 14.67 8.17 -22.93
C ALA A 371 13.28 8.53 -23.48
N MET A 372 12.59 7.60 -24.15
CA MET A 372 11.27 7.88 -24.72
C MET A 372 10.23 8.31 -23.68
N TYR A 373 10.29 7.73 -22.47
CA TYR A 373 9.36 8.08 -21.39
C TYR A 373 9.74 9.40 -20.72
N VAL A 374 11.04 9.67 -20.60
CA VAL A 374 11.57 10.95 -20.10
C VAL A 374 11.16 12.08 -21.04
N GLU A 375 11.41 11.93 -22.35
CA GLU A 375 11.09 12.92 -23.38
C GLU A 375 9.59 13.23 -23.43
N TYR A 376 8.75 12.21 -23.33
CA TYR A 376 7.30 12.38 -23.24
C TYR A 376 6.90 13.18 -21.99
N CYS A 377 7.40 12.79 -20.81
CA CYS A 377 7.10 13.52 -19.58
C CYS A 377 7.60 14.97 -19.62
N VAL A 378 8.78 15.24 -20.22
CA VAL A 378 9.31 16.60 -20.36
C VAL A 378 8.38 17.43 -21.25
N SER A 379 7.95 16.87 -22.38
CA SER A 379 7.07 17.53 -23.35
C SER A 379 5.66 17.80 -22.80
N ASN A 380 5.19 16.96 -21.89
CA ASN A 380 3.84 17.02 -21.34
C ASN A 380 3.77 17.61 -19.91
N SER A 381 4.91 17.92 -19.29
CA SER A 381 4.95 18.66 -18.03
C SER A 381 4.73 20.16 -18.27
N THR A 382 3.60 20.71 -17.84
CA THR A 382 3.42 22.17 -17.90
C THR A 382 4.02 22.85 -16.67
N LYS A 383 4.57 24.05 -16.87
CA LYS A 383 5.08 24.91 -15.79
C LYS A 383 3.99 25.77 -15.14
N LYS A 384 2.77 25.79 -15.68
CA LYS A 384 1.73 26.77 -15.30
C LYS A 384 0.50 26.07 -14.75
N TYR A 385 0.56 25.75 -13.47
CA TYR A 385 -0.60 25.25 -12.75
C TYR A 385 -1.54 26.41 -12.37
N PRO A 386 -2.87 26.32 -12.64
CA PRO A 386 -3.80 27.38 -12.29
C PRO A 386 -3.75 27.70 -10.78
N PRO A 387 -3.80 28.98 -10.37
CA PRO A 387 -3.67 29.37 -8.96
C PRO A 387 -4.84 28.91 -8.08
N ASN A 388 -6.00 28.62 -8.68
CA ASN A 388 -7.23 28.28 -7.96
C ASN A 388 -7.52 26.78 -7.87
N VAL A 389 -6.71 25.92 -8.50
CA VAL A 389 -6.93 24.46 -8.55
C VAL A 389 -6.01 23.77 -7.55
N ALA A 390 -6.51 22.90 -6.68
CA ALA A 390 -5.64 22.16 -5.77
C ALA A 390 -4.54 21.40 -6.55
N ALA A 391 -3.30 21.48 -6.08
CA ALA A 391 -2.15 20.84 -6.73
C ALA A 391 -1.53 19.81 -5.78
N PRO A 392 -1.06 18.65 -6.28
CA PRO A 392 -0.37 17.65 -5.46
C PRO A 392 1.05 18.11 -5.12
N GLU A 393 1.13 19.11 -4.25
CA GLU A 393 2.38 19.74 -3.87
C GLU A 393 3.23 18.80 -3.00
N SER A 394 4.54 18.86 -3.19
CA SER A 394 5.54 18.07 -2.48
C SER A 394 6.91 18.77 -2.51
N PRO A 395 7.95 18.26 -1.83
CA PRO A 395 9.32 18.74 -2.01
C PRO A 395 9.84 18.62 -3.46
N LEU A 396 9.26 17.71 -4.26
CA LEU A 396 9.61 17.50 -5.66
C LEU A 396 8.79 18.35 -6.64
N TYR A 397 7.60 18.79 -6.24
CA TYR A 397 6.70 19.56 -7.10
C TYR A 397 6.01 20.69 -6.32
N CYS A 398 6.41 21.92 -6.60
CA CYS A 398 5.85 23.11 -5.97
C CYS A 398 5.66 24.22 -7.03
N PRO A 399 4.67 24.09 -7.93
CA PRO A 399 4.57 24.92 -9.15
C PRO A 399 4.34 26.41 -8.86
N ARG A 400 3.90 26.75 -7.64
CA ARG A 400 3.61 28.12 -7.20
C ARG A 400 4.76 28.76 -6.42
N GLY A 401 5.87 28.05 -6.23
CA GLY A 401 6.96 28.48 -5.37
C GLY A 401 6.63 28.45 -3.87
N LYS A 402 5.39 28.13 -3.48
CA LYS A 402 4.94 27.91 -2.10
C LYS A 402 3.83 26.86 -2.06
N TYR A 403 3.64 26.26 -0.88
CA TYR A 403 2.69 25.18 -0.63
C TYR A 403 1.26 25.69 -0.39
N VAL A 404 0.58 26.15 -1.44
CA VAL A 404 -0.77 26.75 -1.29
C VAL A 404 -1.84 25.72 -0.93
N THR A 405 -1.71 24.49 -1.43
CA THR A 405 -2.68 23.41 -1.19
C THR A 405 -2.39 22.71 0.13
N VAL A 406 -1.12 22.44 0.41
CA VAL A 406 -0.72 21.77 1.66
C VAL A 406 -0.88 22.70 2.88
N GLU A 407 -0.65 24.01 2.74
CA GLU A 407 -0.85 25.00 3.82
C GLU A 407 -2.30 25.04 4.32
N ASP A 408 -3.28 24.82 3.43
CA ASP A 408 -4.70 24.79 3.79
C ASP A 408 -5.15 23.46 4.41
N SER A 409 -4.25 22.47 4.50
CA SER A 409 -4.58 21.15 5.05
C SER A 409 -4.71 21.16 6.58
N ARG A 410 -5.60 20.32 7.10
CA ARG A 410 -5.77 20.11 8.54
C ARG A 410 -4.46 19.73 9.23
N SER A 411 -3.61 18.96 8.56
CA SER A 411 -2.33 18.51 9.08
C SER A 411 -1.40 19.67 9.39
N VAL A 412 -1.31 20.65 8.50
CA VAL A 412 -0.44 21.83 8.72
C VAL A 412 -1.03 22.75 9.78
N ALA A 413 -2.35 22.92 9.81
CA ALA A 413 -3.01 23.69 10.87
C ALA A 413 -2.75 23.10 12.28
N TYR A 414 -2.65 21.77 12.39
CA TYR A 414 -2.36 21.08 13.64
C TYR A 414 -0.86 20.96 13.94
N GLN A 415 -0.01 20.72 12.92
CA GLN A 415 1.44 20.58 13.01
C GLN A 415 2.16 21.55 12.05
N PRO A 416 2.42 22.81 12.47
CA PRO A 416 3.09 23.81 11.63
C PRO A 416 4.51 23.43 11.18
N ASN A 417 5.17 22.55 11.93
CA ASN A 417 6.49 22.04 11.59
C ASN A 417 6.51 21.25 10.27
N ILE A 418 5.39 20.68 9.84
CA ILE A 418 5.26 19.99 8.55
C ILE A 418 5.65 20.95 7.42
N LEU A 419 5.05 22.14 7.37
CA LEU A 419 5.26 23.10 6.29
C LEU A 419 6.72 23.59 6.27
N LYS A 420 7.30 23.84 7.45
CA LYS A 420 8.70 24.27 7.57
C LYS A 420 9.66 23.18 7.07
N LEU A 421 9.42 21.93 7.47
CA LEU A 421 10.21 20.77 7.05
C LEU A 421 10.12 20.51 5.54
N LEU A 422 8.92 20.63 4.95
CA LEU A 422 8.74 20.47 3.50
C LEU A 422 9.49 21.55 2.71
N ASN A 423 9.46 22.81 3.17
CA ASN A 423 10.26 23.87 2.57
C ASN A 423 11.76 23.61 2.69
N ASP A 424 12.24 23.15 3.85
CA ASP A 424 13.64 22.80 4.05
C ASP A 424 14.10 21.68 3.11
N MET A 425 13.28 20.63 2.96
CA MET A 425 13.55 19.54 2.01
C MET A 425 13.56 20.02 0.56
N ARG A 426 12.61 20.88 0.18
CA ARG A 426 12.57 21.44 -1.17
C ARG A 426 13.83 22.24 -1.48
N THR A 427 14.25 23.14 -0.59
CA THR A 427 15.48 23.91 -0.76
C THR A 427 16.71 23.01 -0.82
N LEU A 428 16.77 21.96 0.00
CA LEU A 428 17.86 20.98 -0.05
C LEU A 428 17.94 20.27 -1.41
N ILE A 429 16.79 19.84 -1.96
CA ILE A 429 16.71 19.16 -3.26
C ILE A 429 17.08 20.12 -4.40
N GLU A 430 16.58 21.36 -4.38
CA GLU A 430 16.89 22.38 -5.39
C GLU A 430 18.39 22.67 -5.41
N GLU A 431 19.00 22.93 -4.25
CA GLU A 431 20.44 23.17 -4.13
C GLU A 431 21.28 21.97 -4.60
N PHE A 432 20.89 20.76 -4.18
CA PHE A 432 21.61 19.55 -4.56
C PHE A 432 21.65 19.33 -6.07
N LEU A 433 20.52 19.58 -6.74
CA LEU A 433 20.41 19.43 -8.19
C LEU A 433 21.13 20.54 -8.96
N GLU A 434 21.20 21.75 -8.41
CA GLU A 434 22.04 22.84 -8.96
C GLU A 434 23.53 22.50 -8.82
N GLU A 435 23.95 22.11 -7.61
CA GLU A 435 25.34 21.71 -7.31
C GLU A 435 25.82 20.54 -8.19
N SER A 436 24.93 19.61 -8.51
CA SER A 436 25.23 18.46 -9.35
C SER A 436 25.38 18.80 -10.84
N LYS A 437 24.86 19.94 -11.30
CA LYS A 437 25.03 20.44 -12.67
C LYS A 437 26.32 21.25 -12.84
N ASP A 438 26.65 22.08 -11.86
CA ASP A 438 27.75 23.04 -11.96
C ASP A 438 29.14 22.44 -11.67
N ALA A 439 29.21 21.16 -11.28
CA ALA A 439 30.42 20.47 -10.83
C ALA A 439 31.18 21.20 -9.69
N GLN A 440 30.54 22.19 -9.07
CA GLN A 440 31.07 22.97 -7.96
C GLN A 440 30.46 22.44 -6.67
N TRP A 441 31.26 21.82 -5.81
CA TRP A 441 30.76 21.16 -4.62
C TRP A 441 30.74 22.07 -3.41
N ASN A 442 29.58 22.66 -3.09
CA ASN A 442 29.39 23.43 -1.87
C ASN A 442 28.82 22.57 -0.72
N SER A 443 29.62 21.57 -0.33
CA SER A 443 29.27 20.61 0.73
C SER A 443 28.76 21.29 2.03
N ASN A 444 29.30 22.45 2.40
CA ASN A 444 28.93 23.14 3.64
C ASN A 444 27.45 23.56 3.70
N LYS A 445 26.88 24.00 2.56
CA LYS A 445 25.48 24.45 2.52
C LYS A 445 24.52 23.27 2.62
N LEU A 446 24.79 22.18 1.90
CA LEU A 446 24.02 20.93 1.99
C LEU A 446 24.11 20.32 3.40
N THR A 447 25.30 20.32 4.03
CA THR A 447 25.49 19.85 5.40
C THR A 447 24.72 20.70 6.42
N SER A 448 24.74 22.03 6.28
CA SER A 448 23.97 22.92 7.17
C SER A 448 22.46 22.66 7.09
N MET A 449 21.93 22.49 5.87
CA MET A 449 20.51 22.17 5.65
C MET A 449 20.15 20.78 6.17
N THR A 450 21.00 19.78 5.93
CA THR A 450 20.82 18.41 6.44
C THR A 450 20.81 18.40 7.96
N TYR A 451 21.76 19.11 8.60
CA TYR A 451 21.76 19.29 10.04
C TYR A 451 20.43 19.88 10.51
N ARG A 452 19.96 20.98 9.89
CA ARG A 452 18.65 21.59 10.22
C ARG A 452 17.49 20.59 10.11
N ILE A 453 17.43 19.78 9.07
CA ILE A 453 16.41 18.74 8.87
C ILE A 453 16.47 17.66 9.96
N THR A 454 17.67 17.24 10.37
CA THR A 454 17.83 16.25 11.45
C THR A 454 17.47 16.80 12.85
N GLN A 455 17.42 18.12 13.03
CA GLN A 455 17.01 18.75 14.29
C GLN A 455 15.49 18.84 14.49
N TYR A 456 14.68 18.47 13.49
CA TYR A 456 13.23 18.43 13.68
C TYR A 456 12.85 17.39 14.75
N PRO A 457 12.02 17.73 15.76
CA PRO A 457 11.81 16.85 16.89
C PRO A 457 11.11 15.57 16.44
N ALA A 458 11.54 14.43 16.96
CA ALA A 458 10.82 13.17 16.78
C ALA A 458 9.51 13.17 17.58
N LEU A 459 8.53 12.38 17.15
CA LEU A 459 7.24 12.32 17.82
C LEU A 459 7.33 11.98 19.32
N GLU A 460 8.29 11.16 19.75
CA GLU A 460 8.50 10.86 21.17
C GLU A 460 8.97 12.07 22.00
N GLN A 461 9.58 13.05 21.36
CA GLN A 461 10.06 14.26 22.02
C GLN A 461 8.95 15.31 22.16
N MET A 462 7.95 15.27 21.27
CA MET A 462 6.86 16.25 21.23
C MET A 462 5.74 15.96 22.23
N SER A 463 5.47 14.68 22.52
CA SER A 463 4.31 14.30 23.34
C SER A 463 4.71 13.29 24.42
N ARG A 464 5.02 13.81 25.63
CA ARG A 464 5.10 12.96 26.82
C ARG A 464 3.72 12.71 27.45
N ASP A 465 2.78 13.64 27.28
CA ASP A 465 1.54 13.65 28.07
C ASP A 465 0.24 13.58 27.24
N ASN A 466 0.30 13.68 25.90
CA ASN A 466 -0.91 13.73 25.04
C ASN A 466 -1.09 12.48 24.17
N VAL A 467 -2.34 12.11 23.94
CA VAL A 467 -2.74 11.06 22.98
C VAL A 467 -2.30 11.47 21.58
N ARG A 468 -1.51 10.62 20.93
CA ARG A 468 -1.02 10.84 19.57
C ARG A 468 -2.17 10.81 18.57
N THR A 469 -2.29 11.86 17.77
CA THR A 469 -3.31 11.99 16.73
C THR A 469 -2.83 11.44 15.38
N GLN A 470 -3.74 11.28 14.42
CA GLN A 470 -3.39 10.91 13.04
C GLN A 470 -2.42 11.91 12.39
N GLU A 471 -2.55 13.20 12.72
CA GLU A 471 -1.72 14.29 12.20
C GLU A 471 -0.28 14.21 12.71
N ASP A 472 -0.10 13.78 13.96
CA ASP A 472 1.22 13.54 14.54
C ASP A 472 1.97 12.42 13.80
N TRP A 473 1.25 11.36 13.42
CA TRP A 473 1.82 10.25 12.66
C TRP A 473 2.14 10.62 11.21
N LYS A 474 1.38 11.53 10.58
CA LYS A 474 1.76 12.11 9.27
C LYS A 474 3.07 12.88 9.37
N TYR A 475 3.17 13.75 10.37
CA TYR A 475 4.40 14.51 10.61
C TYR A 475 5.58 13.56 10.79
N GLU A 476 5.44 12.49 11.58
CA GLU A 476 6.52 11.55 11.82
C GLU A 476 6.95 10.80 10.55
N ALA A 477 6.00 10.36 9.70
CA ALA A 477 6.32 9.76 8.42
C ALA A 477 7.09 10.72 7.49
N ILE A 478 6.69 12.00 7.43
CA ILE A 478 7.37 13.06 6.67
C ILE A 478 8.78 13.30 7.23
N ARG A 479 8.91 13.39 8.55
CA ARG A 479 10.18 13.65 9.26
C ARG A 479 11.19 12.55 8.99
N ILE A 480 10.82 11.29 9.18
CA ILE A 480 11.75 10.18 8.96
C ILE A 480 12.17 10.11 7.49
N THR A 481 11.23 10.26 6.55
CA THR A 481 11.52 10.30 5.11
C THR A 481 12.49 11.44 4.76
N ALA A 482 12.26 12.63 5.31
CA ALA A 482 13.13 13.79 5.13
C ALA A 482 14.55 13.51 5.61
N VAL A 483 14.72 12.87 6.78
CA VAL A 483 16.03 12.51 7.32
C VAL A 483 16.76 11.52 6.40
N VAL A 484 16.08 10.49 5.90
CA VAL A 484 16.69 9.51 4.98
C VAL A 484 17.16 10.18 3.69
N GLN A 485 16.30 10.98 3.05
CA GLN A 485 16.66 11.65 1.80
C GLN A 485 17.74 12.73 2.02
N ALA A 486 17.68 13.48 3.11
CA ALA A 486 18.69 14.48 3.43
C ALA A 486 20.07 13.84 3.68
N TYR A 487 20.10 12.70 4.38
CA TYR A 487 21.31 11.92 4.54
C TYR A 487 21.86 11.45 3.19
N ALA A 488 21.01 10.91 2.31
CA ALA A 488 21.41 10.47 0.97
C ALA A 488 22.03 11.62 0.15
N ILE A 489 21.38 12.78 0.14
CA ILE A 489 21.86 14.00 -0.54
C ILE A 489 23.20 14.47 0.03
N ASN A 490 23.31 14.60 1.36
CA ASN A 490 24.52 15.09 2.00
C ASN A 490 25.73 14.18 1.77
N ASN A 491 25.52 12.87 1.76
CA ASN A 491 26.58 11.89 1.57
C ASN A 491 26.76 11.47 0.11
N ARG A 492 25.92 11.97 -0.80
CA ARG A 492 25.85 11.57 -2.21
C ARG A 492 25.84 10.04 -2.36
N THR A 493 24.99 9.38 -1.57
CA THR A 493 24.79 7.94 -1.60
C THR A 493 23.39 7.63 -2.12
N GLN A 494 23.23 6.48 -2.77
CA GLN A 494 21.92 5.96 -3.14
C GLN A 494 20.98 5.87 -1.93
N LEU A 495 19.68 6.01 -2.15
CA LEU A 495 18.66 5.96 -1.11
C LEU A 495 18.65 4.59 -0.42
N SER A 496 18.87 3.52 -1.17
CA SER A 496 18.95 2.15 -0.63
C SER A 496 20.16 1.92 0.28
N GLU A 497 21.27 2.63 0.06
CA GLU A 497 22.43 2.62 0.94
C GLU A 497 22.22 3.55 2.15
N ALA A 498 21.70 4.76 1.91
CA ALA A 498 21.51 5.82 2.89
C ALA A 498 20.67 5.38 4.10
N ILE A 499 19.62 4.58 3.88
CA ILE A 499 18.70 4.18 4.94
C ILE A 499 19.37 3.37 6.06
N THR A 500 20.46 2.67 5.76
CA THR A 500 21.22 1.88 6.74
C THR A 500 22.03 2.75 7.70
N HIS A 501 22.31 4.01 7.31
CA HIS A 501 23.15 4.95 8.04
C HIS A 501 22.39 6.17 8.58
N ALA A 502 21.28 6.54 7.95
CA ALA A 502 20.48 7.71 8.32
C ALA A 502 19.87 7.60 9.73
N CYS A 503 19.79 6.40 10.30
CA CYS A 503 19.35 6.19 11.67
C CYS A 503 20.53 6.17 12.64
N PRO A 504 20.62 7.14 13.57
CA PRO A 504 21.48 6.98 14.72
C PRO A 504 21.02 5.73 15.47
N THR A 505 21.91 4.76 15.66
CA THR A 505 21.63 3.60 16.53
C THR A 505 21.10 4.16 17.84
N ARG A 506 19.80 4.01 18.10
CA ARG A 506 19.17 4.49 19.33
C ARG A 506 19.91 3.77 20.44
N LYS A 507 20.84 4.45 21.10
CA LYS A 507 21.50 3.93 22.30
C LYS A 507 20.38 3.87 23.31
N ILE A 508 19.79 2.69 23.46
CA ILE A 508 18.87 2.41 24.55
C ILE A 508 19.70 2.64 25.80
N SER A 509 19.55 3.82 26.40
CA SER A 509 20.16 4.16 27.67
C SER A 509 19.70 3.08 28.64
N ALA A 510 20.62 2.17 28.99
CA ALA A 510 20.38 1.01 29.84
C ALA A 510 20.21 1.41 31.31
N VAL A 511 19.38 2.43 31.57
CA VAL A 511 19.18 3.03 32.90
C VAL A 511 18.07 2.33 33.69
N TYR A 512 17.45 1.29 33.12
CA TYR A 512 16.56 0.39 33.86
C TYR A 512 16.96 -1.07 33.64
N THR A 513 18.16 -1.45 34.07
CA THR A 513 18.36 -2.78 34.62
C THR A 513 17.82 -2.77 36.04
N SER A 514 16.51 -2.98 36.17
CA SER A 514 15.92 -3.39 37.44
C SER A 514 16.59 -4.69 37.89
N SER A 515 17.18 -4.64 39.08
CA SER A 515 17.85 -5.74 39.75
C SER A 515 16.95 -6.98 39.81
N LEU A 516 17.19 -7.97 38.94
CA LEU A 516 16.77 -9.36 39.13
C LEU A 516 17.92 -10.08 39.84
N ALA A 517 18.19 -9.68 41.07
CA ALA A 517 18.87 -10.53 42.03
C ALA A 517 17.81 -11.13 42.94
N SER A 518 17.77 -12.45 42.99
CA SER A 518 16.94 -13.31 43.86
C SER A 518 15.72 -13.95 43.18
N GLN A 519 16.00 -15.03 42.45
CA GLN A 519 15.27 -16.29 42.58
C GLN A 519 16.16 -17.41 42.06
N SER A 520 16.72 -18.16 43.00
CA SER A 520 17.51 -19.36 42.79
C SER A 520 16.61 -20.59 42.65
N SER A 521 17.12 -21.54 41.86
CA SER A 521 16.87 -22.99 41.87
C SER A 521 15.48 -23.49 41.49
N GLU A 522 15.35 -23.97 40.24
CA GLU A 522 14.75 -25.28 39.97
C GLU A 522 15.24 -25.86 38.62
N SER A 523 16.04 -26.91 38.76
CA SER A 523 16.15 -28.15 37.98
C SER A 523 15.73 -28.19 36.50
N LEU A 524 16.72 -28.48 35.65
CA LEU A 524 16.56 -28.97 34.27
C LEU A 524 15.98 -30.40 34.24
N PRO A 525 15.23 -30.75 33.18
CA PRO A 525 15.40 -32.05 32.53
C PRO A 525 15.81 -31.92 31.05
N SER A 526 16.69 -32.84 30.67
CA SER A 526 17.25 -33.12 29.34
C SER A 526 16.20 -33.67 28.36
N PRO A 527 16.43 -33.60 27.01
CA PRO A 527 15.43 -33.91 26.00
C PRO A 527 15.45 -35.38 25.53
N PHE A 528 14.42 -35.73 24.76
CA PHE A 528 14.14 -36.97 24.02
C PHE A 528 13.42 -38.07 24.82
N ASP A 529 12.10 -38.22 24.58
CA ASP A 529 11.64 -39.42 23.87
C ASP A 529 10.24 -39.22 23.26
N VAL A 530 10.09 -39.71 22.04
CA VAL A 530 8.86 -39.72 21.24
C VAL A 530 8.08 -40.97 21.61
N SER A 531 6.81 -40.85 21.96
CA SER A 531 5.89 -41.99 21.99
C SER A 531 4.45 -41.55 21.69
N TYR A 532 3.94 -42.11 20.58
CA TYR A 532 2.53 -42.09 20.20
C TYR A 532 1.67 -42.79 21.26
N SER A 533 0.51 -42.23 21.57
CA SER A 533 -0.64 -43.05 21.98
C SER A 533 -1.98 -42.34 21.71
N THR A 534 -2.88 -43.14 21.17
CA THR A 534 -4.30 -42.92 20.83
C THR A 534 -5.17 -42.61 22.04
N PRO A 535 -6.31 -41.91 21.87
CA PRO A 535 -7.27 -41.70 22.94
C PRO A 535 -8.30 -42.83 22.96
N ASP A 536 -8.32 -43.59 24.06
CA ASP A 536 -9.50 -44.39 24.45
C ASP A 536 -10.24 -43.67 25.59
N THR A 537 -11.55 -43.69 25.42
CA THR A 537 -12.59 -43.26 26.35
C THR A 537 -12.61 -44.13 27.60
N ASP A 538 -12.99 -43.59 28.75
CA ASP A 538 -14.04 -44.22 29.55
C ASP A 538 -14.62 -43.34 30.67
N TYR A 539 -15.89 -43.65 30.92
CA TYR A 539 -16.89 -43.05 31.82
C TYR A 539 -16.63 -43.30 33.32
N SER A 540 -17.27 -42.45 34.14
CA SER A 540 -17.90 -42.77 35.45
C SER A 540 -16.98 -43.18 36.62
N THR A 541 -17.23 -42.87 37.89
CA THR A 541 -18.40 -42.36 38.62
C THR A 541 -17.95 -41.96 40.03
N SER A 542 -18.38 -40.77 40.48
CA SER A 542 -18.96 -40.51 41.82
C SER A 542 -18.03 -40.58 43.07
N PRO A 543 -18.50 -40.20 44.28
CA PRO A 543 -18.36 -38.82 44.76
C PRO A 543 -17.90 -38.72 46.24
N SER A 544 -17.69 -37.52 46.77
CA SER A 544 -18.30 -37.00 48.03
C SER A 544 -17.44 -35.95 48.73
N PHE A 545 -18.13 -34.89 49.19
CA PHE A 545 -18.01 -34.11 50.45
C PHE A 545 -16.68 -34.16 51.23
N GLY A 546 -16.12 -33.10 51.78
CA GLY A 546 -16.61 -31.78 52.20
C GLY A 546 -15.74 -31.30 53.39
N GLY A 547 -15.78 -30.00 53.73
CA GLY A 547 -15.22 -29.41 54.96
C GLY A 547 -13.75 -28.98 54.87
N SER A 548 -13.38 -27.69 54.87
CA SER A 548 -13.50 -26.62 55.90
C SER A 548 -12.42 -26.64 56.99
N PHE A 549 -11.62 -25.54 57.02
CA PHE A 549 -10.87 -24.92 58.13
C PHE A 549 -9.76 -25.79 58.80
N SER A 550 -8.68 -25.30 59.41
CA SER A 550 -8.05 -23.99 59.66
C SER A 550 -6.70 -24.27 60.34
N PHE A 551 -5.77 -23.30 60.27
CA PHE A 551 -4.69 -22.94 61.21
C PHE A 551 -3.94 -24.01 62.03
N GLY A 552 -2.60 -23.87 62.10
CA GLY A 552 -1.86 -24.32 63.28
C GLY A 552 -0.35 -24.40 63.12
N SER A 553 0.34 -23.49 63.81
CA SER A 553 1.79 -23.34 63.89
C SER A 553 2.56 -24.51 64.51
N SER A 554 3.87 -24.45 64.25
CA SER A 554 4.98 -24.61 65.21
C SER A 554 5.65 -25.98 65.40
N ALA A 555 6.97 -25.82 65.60
CA ALA A 555 7.84 -26.58 66.51
C ALA A 555 8.78 -27.64 65.90
N GLN A 556 10.07 -27.30 66.03
CA GLN A 556 11.16 -28.13 66.55
C GLN A 556 11.77 -29.22 65.64
N GLN A 557 13.04 -28.99 65.24
CA GLN A 557 14.26 -29.68 65.72
C GLN A 557 14.07 -31.10 66.33
N PRO A 558 15.05 -32.06 66.30
CA PRO A 558 16.50 -31.84 66.17
C PRO A 558 17.33 -32.95 65.46
N SER A 559 18.56 -32.59 65.11
CA SER A 559 19.82 -33.30 65.41
C SER A 559 20.26 -34.69 64.84
N PHE A 560 21.56 -34.70 64.50
CA PHE A 560 22.58 -35.76 64.72
C PHE A 560 22.82 -36.84 63.61
N PRO A 561 23.97 -37.56 63.58
CA PRO A 561 25.21 -37.13 62.88
C PRO A 561 26.01 -38.33 62.26
N PHE A 562 27.30 -38.13 61.90
CA PHE A 562 28.35 -39.18 61.70
C PHE A 562 28.18 -40.10 60.45
N VAL A 563 29.19 -40.66 59.75
CA VAL A 563 30.66 -40.58 59.73
C VAL A 563 31.21 -41.44 58.57
N HIS A 564 32.46 -41.20 58.14
CA HIS A 564 33.42 -42.05 57.38
C HIS A 564 32.96 -42.66 56.02
N ARG A 565 33.80 -42.78 54.99
CA ARG A 565 35.08 -43.51 54.99
C ARG A 565 35.85 -43.31 53.68
N SER A 566 37.16 -43.43 53.81
CA SER A 566 38.27 -43.29 52.86
C SER A 566 38.39 -44.41 51.81
N SER A 567 39.17 -44.09 50.77
CA SER A 567 40.19 -44.89 50.05
C SER A 567 40.25 -44.37 48.60
N ASP A 568 41.33 -44.33 47.83
CA ASP A 568 42.79 -44.32 47.97
C ASP A 568 43.32 -44.53 46.53
N ALA A 569 44.51 -44.02 46.23
CA ALA A 569 45.43 -44.47 45.17
C ALA A 569 45.22 -44.02 43.69
N SER A 570 45.99 -42.97 43.36
CA SER A 570 47.07 -42.91 42.35
C SER A 570 46.76 -43.00 40.84
N THR A 571 47.15 -41.98 40.07
CA THR A 571 48.46 -41.94 39.37
C THR A 571 48.71 -40.58 38.71
N ALA A 572 49.99 -40.20 38.69
CA ALA A 572 50.51 -38.93 38.23
C ALA A 572 50.62 -38.85 36.70
N SER A 573 50.38 -37.66 36.12
CA SER A 573 51.16 -37.19 34.97
C SER A 573 51.19 -35.66 34.95
N HIS A 574 52.38 -35.15 34.68
CA HIS A 574 52.77 -33.74 34.61
C HIS A 574 52.20 -33.07 33.35
N HIS A 575 51.81 -31.79 33.43
CA HIS A 575 52.13 -30.70 32.47
C HIS A 575 51.43 -29.37 32.89
N PRO A 576 51.89 -28.20 32.41
CA PRO A 576 52.27 -27.10 33.29
C PRO A 576 51.22 -26.00 33.45
N SER A 577 51.44 -25.26 34.53
CA SER A 577 50.79 -24.02 34.96
C SER A 577 50.75 -22.92 33.90
N LEU A 578 49.55 -22.42 33.61
CA LEU A 578 49.33 -21.09 33.06
C LEU A 578 48.24 -20.38 33.87
N SER A 579 48.69 -19.39 34.64
CA SER A 579 48.01 -18.15 35.02
C SER A 579 46.47 -18.09 34.89
N SER A 580 45.81 -18.18 36.04
CA SER A 580 44.43 -17.75 36.26
C SER A 580 44.31 -16.23 36.22
N GLN A 581 43.89 -15.67 35.08
CA GLN A 581 43.21 -14.38 35.03
C GLN A 581 41.72 -14.64 34.81
N SER A 582 40.95 -14.26 35.82
CA SER A 582 39.50 -14.15 35.82
C SER A 582 39.03 -13.28 34.64
N SER A 583 38.45 -13.90 33.62
CA SER A 583 37.60 -13.21 32.66
C SER A 583 36.18 -13.75 32.84
N VAL A 584 35.34 -12.90 33.42
CA VAL A 584 33.90 -13.14 33.57
C VAL A 584 33.31 -13.08 32.16
N SER A 585 32.97 -14.24 31.61
CA SER A 585 32.16 -14.36 30.40
C SER A 585 30.79 -13.77 30.65
N ALA A 586 30.59 -12.51 30.28
CA ALA A 586 29.30 -11.87 30.16
C ALA A 586 28.86 -11.91 28.69
N GLU A 587 28.61 -13.11 28.19
CA GLU A 587 27.95 -13.32 26.91
C GLU A 587 26.43 -13.31 27.14
N THR A 588 25.91 -12.18 27.61
CA THR A 588 24.48 -11.89 27.49
C THR A 588 24.26 -11.19 26.16
N LEU A 589 23.81 -11.99 25.19
CA LEU A 589 23.22 -11.58 23.93
C LEU A 589 22.12 -10.54 24.15
N ARG A 590 22.50 -9.26 24.30
CA ARG A 590 21.60 -8.13 24.09
C ARG A 590 21.28 -8.09 22.61
N HIS A 591 20.14 -8.69 22.24
CA HIS A 591 19.45 -8.36 21.00
C HIS A 591 19.06 -6.88 21.07
N GLN A 592 20.02 -6.01 20.77
CA GLN A 592 19.76 -4.60 20.53
C GLN A 592 18.96 -4.56 19.23
N ARG A 593 17.62 -4.61 19.34
CA ARG A 593 16.71 -4.42 18.22
C ARG A 593 17.10 -3.11 17.55
N ARG A 594 17.79 -3.21 16.41
CA ARG A 594 17.92 -2.13 15.45
C ARG A 594 16.50 -1.93 14.95
N PHE A 595 15.77 -0.96 15.50
CA PHE A 595 14.56 -0.50 14.84
C PHE A 595 15.01 0.03 13.49
N THR A 596 14.51 -0.59 12.42
CA THR A 596 14.81 -0.17 11.05
C THR A 596 13.90 0.99 10.72
N THR A 597 14.48 2.02 10.11
CA THR A 597 13.79 3.23 9.63
C THR A 597 12.53 2.89 8.83
N LEU A 598 12.55 1.79 8.08
CA LEU A 598 11.41 1.31 7.28
C LEU A 598 10.21 0.86 8.13
N SER A 599 10.46 0.15 9.24
CA SER A 599 9.37 -0.31 10.13
C SER A 599 8.72 0.87 10.83
N GLU A 600 9.52 1.85 11.28
CA GLU A 600 9.02 3.07 11.93
C GLU A 600 8.20 3.93 10.97
N VAL A 601 8.66 4.11 9.73
CA VAL A 601 7.86 4.84 8.70
C VAL A 601 6.59 4.09 8.36
N ARG A 602 6.65 2.76 8.22
CA ARG A 602 5.45 1.95 7.96
C ARG A 602 4.43 2.10 9.09
N GLU A 603 4.87 1.98 10.35
CA GLU A 603 4.01 2.17 11.52
C GLU A 603 3.40 3.58 11.53
N ALA A 604 4.19 4.62 11.27
CA ALA A 604 3.71 5.98 11.18
C ALA A 604 2.67 6.15 10.06
N LEU A 605 2.90 5.55 8.89
CA LEU A 605 1.94 5.57 7.79
C LEU A 605 0.64 4.84 8.13
N GLU A 606 0.70 3.63 8.70
CA GLU A 606 -0.49 2.88 9.08
C GLU A 606 -1.32 3.63 10.14
N LYS A 607 -0.66 4.21 11.15
CA LYS A 607 -1.32 4.99 12.21
C LYS A 607 -1.77 6.38 11.76
N SER A 608 -1.18 6.90 10.69
CA SER A 608 -1.63 8.16 10.11
C SER A 608 -3.05 8.05 9.54
N ASN A 609 -3.53 6.86 9.17
CA ASN A 609 -4.79 6.57 8.45
C ASN A 609 -4.73 6.84 6.92
N LEU A 610 -4.33 5.82 6.17
CA LEU A 610 -4.25 5.85 4.70
C LEU A 610 -5.60 5.63 3.98
N SER A 611 -6.74 5.68 4.67
CA SER A 611 -8.05 5.48 4.00
C SER A 611 -8.36 6.57 2.97
N ASP A 612 -7.93 7.81 3.22
CA ASP A 612 -8.10 8.97 2.32
C ASP A 612 -6.82 9.29 1.50
N CYS A 613 -5.79 8.42 1.61
CA CYS A 613 -4.44 8.52 1.04
C CYS A 613 -3.93 9.95 0.77
N TRP A 614 -4.03 10.69 1.87
CA TRP A 614 -3.59 12.03 2.17
C TRP A 614 -4.23 13.24 1.50
N GLY A 615 -5.29 13.08 0.70
CA GLY A 615 -6.12 14.22 0.24
C GLY A 615 -5.27 15.37 -0.31
N ASP A 616 -5.33 16.54 0.35
CA ASP A 616 -4.53 17.74 0.00
C ASP A 616 -3.00 17.55 0.11
N MET A 617 -2.56 16.49 0.79
CA MET A 617 -1.17 16.07 0.94
C MET A 617 -0.82 14.80 0.12
N ALA A 618 -1.66 14.41 -0.84
CA ALA A 618 -1.40 13.24 -1.68
C ALA A 618 -0.05 13.34 -2.44
N GLY A 619 0.38 14.55 -2.84
CA GLY A 619 1.71 14.77 -3.42
C GLY A 619 2.86 14.48 -2.45
N VAL A 620 2.69 14.81 -1.16
CA VAL A 620 3.65 14.48 -0.10
C VAL A 620 3.71 12.97 0.12
N LEU A 621 2.56 12.28 0.11
CA LEU A 621 2.52 10.82 0.22
C LEU A 621 3.22 10.12 -0.94
N LEU A 622 3.04 10.62 -2.18
CA LEU A 622 3.78 10.12 -3.33
C LEU A 622 5.29 10.29 -3.14
N TRP A 623 5.75 11.46 -2.68
CA TRP A 623 7.15 11.70 -2.37
C TRP A 623 7.70 10.71 -1.33
N ILE A 624 6.96 10.45 -0.25
CA ILE A 624 7.31 9.42 0.74
C ILE A 624 7.43 8.04 0.08
N GLY A 625 6.44 7.67 -0.74
CA GLY A 625 6.46 6.40 -1.49
C GLY A 625 7.71 6.27 -2.35
N LEU A 626 8.03 7.27 -3.16
CA LEU A 626 9.21 7.24 -4.05
C LEU A 626 10.52 7.12 -3.26
N VAL A 627 10.70 7.93 -2.22
CA VAL A 627 11.94 7.92 -1.40
C VAL A 627 12.09 6.59 -0.66
N MET A 628 11.06 6.17 0.08
CA MET A 628 11.15 4.97 0.92
C MET A 628 11.06 3.68 0.08
N GLY A 629 10.39 3.75 -1.07
CA GLY A 629 10.35 2.69 -2.06
C GLY A 629 11.73 2.44 -2.67
N ALA A 630 12.45 3.47 -3.10
CA ALA A 630 13.84 3.34 -3.53
C ALA A 630 14.74 2.87 -2.37
N ALA A 631 14.60 3.47 -1.19
CA ALA A 631 15.39 3.13 -0.01
C ALA A 631 15.21 1.67 0.44
N SER A 632 14.04 1.08 0.23
CA SER A 632 13.75 -0.32 0.57
C SER A 632 14.25 -1.33 -0.46
N TYR A 633 14.85 -0.92 -1.58
CA TYR A 633 15.16 -1.82 -2.70
C TYR A 633 16.03 -3.04 -2.29
N HIS A 634 17.05 -2.79 -1.46
CA HIS A 634 17.94 -3.83 -0.93
C HIS A 634 17.53 -4.37 0.46
N GLU A 635 16.33 -4.04 0.93
CA GLU A 635 15.82 -4.53 2.21
C GLU A 635 15.61 -6.05 2.16
N LYS A 636 16.05 -6.74 3.22
CA LYS A 636 15.94 -8.20 3.34
C LYS A 636 14.51 -8.62 3.67
N ASP A 637 13.81 -7.78 4.43
CA ASP A 637 12.39 -7.95 4.68
C ASP A 637 11.57 -7.67 3.41
N LYS A 638 11.15 -8.76 2.75
CA LYS A 638 10.33 -8.71 1.53
C LYS A 638 9.01 -7.99 1.76
N VAL A 639 8.41 -8.10 2.95
CA VAL A 639 7.11 -7.49 3.25
C VAL A 639 7.26 -5.97 3.27
N LEU A 640 8.27 -5.44 3.96
CA LEU A 640 8.55 -4.01 3.99
C LEU A 640 8.87 -3.45 2.60
N ARG A 641 9.71 -4.16 1.84
CA ARG A 641 10.08 -3.76 0.48
C ARG A 641 8.89 -3.71 -0.47
N ARG A 642 7.97 -4.67 -0.38
CA ARG A 642 6.72 -4.70 -1.15
C ARG A 642 5.75 -3.61 -0.67
N TYR A 643 5.67 -3.36 0.64
CA TYR A 643 4.82 -2.32 1.23
C TYR A 643 5.09 -0.93 0.64
N PHE A 644 6.34 -0.48 0.60
CA PHE A 644 6.66 0.85 0.06
C PHE A 644 6.50 0.93 -1.46
N SER A 645 6.70 -0.18 -2.18
CA SER A 645 6.37 -0.27 -3.60
C SER A 645 4.87 -0.12 -3.84
N ALA A 646 4.06 -0.88 -3.10
CA ALA A 646 2.60 -0.83 -3.16
C ALA A 646 2.06 0.56 -2.82
N LEU A 647 2.61 1.21 -1.80
CA LEU A 647 2.27 2.58 -1.43
C LEU A 647 2.55 3.56 -2.58
N THR A 648 3.72 3.44 -3.22
CA THR A 648 4.10 4.28 -4.36
C THR A 648 3.12 4.12 -5.51
N ILE A 649 2.82 2.86 -5.91
CA ILE A 649 1.90 2.59 -7.01
C ILE A 649 0.48 3.08 -6.68
N ARG A 650 0.02 2.90 -5.44
CA ARG A 650 -1.27 3.42 -4.98
C ARG A 650 -1.33 4.95 -5.11
N ALA A 651 -0.34 5.67 -4.59
CA ALA A 651 -0.27 7.13 -4.70
C ALA A 651 -0.20 7.60 -6.15
N CYS A 652 0.53 6.89 -7.02
CA CYS A 652 0.61 7.21 -8.45
C CYS A 652 -0.75 7.08 -9.15
N ILE A 653 -1.47 5.97 -8.92
CA ILE A 653 -2.78 5.72 -9.53
C ILE A 653 -3.79 6.78 -9.09
N MET A 654 -3.72 7.21 -7.83
CA MET A 654 -4.61 8.24 -7.29
C MET A 654 -4.42 9.63 -7.91
N LEU A 655 -3.25 9.92 -8.46
CA LEU A 655 -2.89 11.24 -8.95
C LEU A 655 -2.80 11.32 -10.48
N CYS A 656 -2.51 10.22 -11.18
CA CYS A 656 -2.15 10.28 -12.59
C CYS A 656 -3.31 10.59 -13.55
N PHE A 657 -4.57 10.36 -13.14
CA PHE A 657 -5.73 10.68 -13.97
C PHE A 657 -6.28 12.08 -13.70
N GLU A 658 -6.19 12.55 -12.46
CA GLU A 658 -6.56 13.91 -12.04
C GLU A 658 -5.48 14.95 -12.40
N HIS A 659 -4.20 14.59 -12.24
CA HIS A 659 -3.07 15.53 -12.26
C HIS A 659 -1.85 14.98 -13.04
N PRO A 660 -2.01 14.59 -14.33
CA PRO A 660 -0.94 13.96 -15.11
C PRO A 660 0.32 14.83 -15.22
N GLU A 661 0.18 16.14 -15.41
CA GLU A 661 1.32 17.05 -15.57
C GLU A 661 2.16 17.17 -14.29
N ALA A 662 1.50 17.22 -13.13
CA ALA A 662 2.16 17.26 -11.83
C ALA A 662 2.87 15.93 -11.54
N MET A 663 2.27 14.81 -11.97
CA MET A 663 2.90 13.49 -11.91
C MET A 663 4.16 13.43 -12.77
N HIS A 664 4.12 13.89 -14.02
CA HIS A 664 5.29 13.93 -14.90
C HIS A 664 6.41 14.76 -14.28
N ALA A 665 6.11 15.97 -13.80
CA ALA A 665 7.10 16.84 -13.17
C ALA A 665 7.70 16.22 -11.89
N THR A 666 6.88 15.58 -11.06
CA THR A 666 7.34 14.89 -9.84
C THR A 666 8.27 13.72 -10.18
N MET A 667 7.90 12.89 -11.16
CA MET A 667 8.67 11.75 -11.59
C MET A 667 10.02 12.18 -12.18
N LEU A 668 10.02 13.15 -13.10
CA LEU A 668 11.24 13.70 -13.69
C LEU A 668 12.18 14.25 -12.60
N LYS A 669 11.66 15.06 -11.68
CA LYS A 669 12.46 15.63 -10.59
C LYS A 669 13.07 14.55 -9.70
N MET A 670 12.32 13.48 -9.42
CA MET A 670 12.85 12.36 -8.63
C MET A 670 13.88 11.54 -9.40
N THR A 671 13.69 11.33 -10.71
CA THR A 671 14.70 10.73 -11.59
C THR A 671 15.99 11.55 -11.56
N ASP A 672 15.92 12.88 -11.69
CA ASP A 672 17.09 13.77 -11.59
C ASP A 672 17.83 13.60 -10.24
N VAL A 673 17.07 13.47 -9.13
CA VAL A 673 17.66 13.22 -7.79
C VAL A 673 18.37 11.87 -7.75
N VAL A 674 17.72 10.80 -8.21
CA VAL A 674 18.29 9.45 -8.22
C VAL A 674 19.55 9.38 -9.09
N ASP A 675 19.52 9.96 -10.29
CA ASP A 675 20.67 9.99 -11.18
C ASP A 675 21.83 10.82 -10.59
N ALA A 676 21.55 11.95 -9.95
CA ALA A 676 22.56 12.75 -9.27
C ALA A 676 23.20 12.02 -8.07
N LEU A 677 22.46 11.14 -7.37
CA LEU A 677 22.99 10.30 -6.29
C LEU A 677 23.86 9.14 -6.79
N ARG A 678 23.66 8.68 -8.04
CA ARG A 678 24.42 7.57 -8.64
C ARG A 678 25.80 7.97 -9.17
N ASN A 679 25.96 9.23 -9.58
CA ASN A 679 27.17 9.73 -10.25
C ASN A 679 28.43 9.82 -9.35
N LYS A 680 28.44 9.16 -8.17
CA LYS A 680 29.58 9.12 -7.25
C LYS A 680 30.84 8.56 -7.90
N ASP A 681 30.70 7.47 -8.66
CA ASP A 681 31.85 6.76 -9.23
C ASP A 681 32.54 7.55 -10.35
N GLU A 682 31.78 8.17 -11.24
CA GLU A 682 32.35 9.00 -12.31
C GLU A 682 33.10 10.21 -11.75
N VAL A 683 32.57 10.82 -10.69
CA VAL A 683 33.24 11.98 -10.10
C VAL A 683 34.44 11.58 -9.25
N GLN A 684 34.38 10.44 -8.55
CA GLN A 684 35.54 9.93 -7.82
C GLN A 684 36.68 9.56 -8.79
N ILE A 685 36.34 8.97 -9.95
CA ILE A 685 37.29 8.74 -11.05
C ILE A 685 37.84 10.07 -11.59
N ALA A 686 37.01 11.10 -11.78
CA ALA A 686 37.44 12.40 -12.27
C ALA A 686 38.38 13.13 -11.30
N ILE A 687 38.11 13.03 -9.99
CA ILE A 687 38.98 13.60 -8.93
C ILE A 687 40.31 12.88 -8.89
N SER A 688 40.30 11.54 -8.90
CA SER A 688 41.54 10.77 -8.96
C SER A 688 42.36 11.14 -10.20
N ARG A 689 41.75 11.29 -11.38
CA ARG A 689 42.46 11.75 -12.59
C ARG A 689 43.10 13.13 -12.42
N ARG A 690 42.38 14.11 -11.83
CA ARG A 690 42.94 15.45 -11.58
C ARG A 690 44.10 15.43 -10.58
N GLU A 691 44.04 14.60 -9.55
CA GLU A 691 45.16 14.42 -8.60
C GLU A 691 46.38 13.78 -9.26
N PHE A 692 46.19 12.86 -10.20
CA PHE A 692 47.27 12.26 -10.98
C PHE A 692 47.86 13.20 -12.04
N GLU A 693 47.04 14.09 -12.63
CA GLU A 693 47.47 15.07 -13.63
C GLU A 693 48.03 16.37 -13.03
N ALA A 694 47.81 16.62 -11.73
CA ALA A 694 48.42 17.75 -11.05
C ALA A 694 49.96 17.65 -11.16
N PRO A 695 50.64 18.64 -11.78
CA PRO A 695 52.07 18.54 -12.06
C PRO A 695 52.81 18.36 -10.74
N ARG A 696 53.38 17.17 -10.54
CA ARG A 696 54.29 16.89 -9.42
C ARG A 696 55.36 17.96 -9.44
N LYS A 697 55.28 18.92 -8.52
CA LYS A 697 56.30 19.94 -8.32
C LYS A 697 57.61 19.18 -8.12
N ARG A 698 58.47 19.17 -9.14
CA ARG A 698 59.85 18.68 -9.04
C ARG A 698 60.49 19.52 -7.95
N THR A 699 60.60 18.96 -6.76
CA THR A 699 61.49 19.46 -5.71
C THR A 699 62.89 19.43 -6.30
N LYS A 700 63.42 20.62 -6.63
CA LYS A 700 64.82 20.79 -6.99
C LYS A 700 65.63 20.47 -5.73
N ALA A 701 66.44 19.42 -5.81
CA ALA A 701 67.49 19.11 -4.86
C ALA A 701 68.65 20.09 -5.01
#